data_AF-A0A7C2DMY5-F1
#
_entry.id   AF-A0A7C2DMY5-F1
#
_cell.length_a   1.000
_cell.length_b   1.000
_cell.length_c   1.000
_cell.angle_alpha   90.00
_cell.angle_beta   90.00
_cell.angle_gamma   90.00
#
_symmetry.space_group_name_H-M   'P 1'
#
loop_
_entity.id
_entity.type
_entity.pdbx_description
1 polymer ?
#
loop_
_entity_poly.entity_id
_entity_poly.type
_entity_poly.pdbx_seq_one_letter_code
_entity_poly.pdbx_strand_id
1 'polypeptide(L)'
;MQLARGVTDGGEAVEPGLEFPDTTERIYVVVEGAPVAVEDPNLFAHWRAVQVEGHEANADLDYVYARPGSRQARRTARGWVLWFDGPNSGFAPGAYTVELRGPVRRTIAFTVTPAAPQAGGAEAAAAARGLNVAAAALGGRIVSVTSEKNDASRSARTLIDGFPVIIDDPADCEPSCGWLSRERATDSVEAHRANFPQDIVFGFHQGRRATVHAVVIDTTSFQHWYPLPFKPRQVEVWVSTTGPTEGFTRVAAAWLPARLGEHLIAFAPTPAAFVRLRVLSNYGARAVHLAEVKVLEVPGGPSSLADLPKNIAHQALGGVVSRWSSLRGHRQAAHLIDGDPATVWVSHDPAPVELVLAFHGDQVALVDRLVLTLPDERTLGHDESWPRTVVVEATAATPFEGFEEVGRFAVPQAAGDQTIPVNRRARFLRLRVTEAAEGRRVAIGEVRVLEGTAPGYTSILLTTTQELERQAAAVPPPVEDPAAAAVEQEANDTPAQANPLVPGRRVRGTIDPLGEADFFTLTVPAPTGTVLTLEVAGQPAIRSSVTLQDPAGRTLASLTPRALPGRRAAFSWAVRPGDHLVRVTEPPASIVLVWDTSGSMDAASVANLKAAVEAYLEGVQPSERLNLIRFSGRPGVKDPPAVETLLPAFTSDPARLRAAVRDRFFAKGGTPLYDAVRQAVVLLQQAEGNRAIVLMTDGADTTSRLSYPDFWRLLDRHRIRLYTVGLGRDLPVFDPVLGSSGRRLLAHAALATAARSFFTSDPEQLMQIYRAIAEELRRPGPYYLRATLSRGTGTLAVSATGERLAAVAAPGAIELILDASGSMKRRIEGRPMMDIAKDVLVQIIKDLPPDARVALRVYGHRIREGRPGDCQDSQLLVPFQRLDGPRMIARVRAIQALGTTPIAYTLRQVAQDLRGVPGEKLVILVTDGKEECGGSPSAVVADLVARGVQVRLNIVGFALADAATREEMARVARLTGGRFFDARNARALTQAIRQSLAIPYQVRDAAGAVVARGTTGQPVRVPEGIYTVVVQAAEPITVRHVRVSSQAFTKVLLHKEGARVGVQVVGP
;
A
#
# COMPACT_ATOMS: atom_id res chain seq x y z
N MET A 1 -49.27 36.51 -35.24
CA MET A 1 -48.50 35.48 -34.50
C MET A 1 -47.42 36.19 -33.71
N GLN A 2 -47.49 36.11 -32.39
CA GLN A 2 -46.50 36.63 -31.44
C GLN A 2 -46.23 35.56 -30.39
N LEU A 3 -44.99 35.50 -29.87
CA LEU A 3 -44.67 34.70 -28.69
C LEU A 3 -44.79 35.57 -27.45
N ALA A 4 -45.30 35.00 -26.37
CA ALA A 4 -45.54 35.74 -25.13
C ALA A 4 -45.39 34.84 -23.90
N ARG A 5 -45.05 35.46 -22.76
CA ARG A 5 -44.94 34.75 -21.46
C ARG A 5 -46.29 34.54 -20.79
N GLY A 6 -47.29 35.33 -21.15
CA GLY A 6 -48.65 35.23 -20.66
C GLY A 6 -49.67 35.68 -21.71
N VAL A 7 -50.95 35.44 -21.42
CA VAL A 7 -52.06 35.88 -22.27
C VAL A 7 -53.24 36.28 -21.40
N THR A 8 -53.94 37.37 -21.75
CA THR A 8 -55.18 37.79 -21.07
C THR A 8 -56.35 36.84 -21.36
N ASP A 9 -57.46 36.95 -20.63
CA ASP A 9 -58.68 36.19 -20.93
C ASP A 9 -59.24 36.50 -22.33
N GLY A 10 -59.03 37.72 -22.82
CA GLY A 10 -59.37 38.14 -24.18
C GLY A 10 -58.46 37.59 -25.28
N GLY A 11 -57.34 36.95 -24.92
CA GLY A 11 -56.38 36.41 -25.88
C GLY A 11 -55.27 37.37 -26.30
N GLU A 12 -55.01 38.43 -25.54
CA GLU A 12 -53.93 39.38 -25.83
C GLU A 12 -52.61 38.90 -25.24
N ALA A 13 -51.50 39.06 -25.97
CA ALA A 13 -50.17 38.75 -25.50
C ALA A 13 -49.77 39.64 -24.30
N VAL A 14 -49.32 39.01 -23.21
CA VAL A 14 -48.72 39.66 -22.05
C VAL A 14 -47.23 39.32 -22.04
N GLU A 15 -46.37 40.35 -21.96
CA GLU A 15 -44.91 40.22 -22.13
C GLU A 15 -44.53 39.50 -23.44
N PRO A 16 -44.84 40.07 -24.61
CA PRO A 16 -44.41 39.52 -25.88
C PRO A 16 -42.89 39.66 -26.06
N GLY A 17 -42.24 38.64 -26.61
CA GLY A 17 -40.78 38.63 -26.79
C GLY A 17 -40.27 37.42 -27.56
N LEU A 18 -38.98 37.45 -27.90
CA LEU A 18 -38.24 36.33 -28.50
C LEU A 18 -37.13 35.81 -27.58
N GLU A 19 -37.00 36.39 -26.40
CA GLU A 19 -36.08 35.96 -25.36
C GLU A 19 -36.88 35.71 -24.10
N PHE A 20 -36.73 34.51 -23.54
CA PHE A 20 -37.46 34.08 -22.37
C PHE A 20 -36.47 33.62 -21.30
N PRO A 21 -36.67 33.98 -20.01
CA PRO A 21 -35.88 33.39 -18.95
C PRO A 21 -36.17 31.89 -18.86
N ASP A 22 -35.19 31.11 -18.43
CA ASP A 22 -35.28 29.65 -18.30
C ASP A 22 -36.24 29.19 -17.19
N THR A 23 -36.67 30.12 -16.33
CA THR A 23 -37.78 29.99 -15.37
C THR A 23 -39.17 30.11 -16.02
N THR A 24 -39.24 30.38 -17.32
CA THR A 24 -40.51 30.46 -18.04
C THR A 24 -41.17 29.09 -18.05
N GLU A 25 -42.36 29.00 -17.47
CA GLU A 25 -43.09 27.73 -17.36
C GLU A 25 -43.85 27.36 -18.62
N ARG A 26 -44.21 28.37 -19.43
CA ARG A 26 -45.06 28.23 -20.60
C ARG A 26 -44.79 29.37 -21.56
N ILE A 27 -44.65 29.04 -22.83
CA ILE A 27 -44.54 30.03 -23.91
C ILE A 27 -45.79 29.92 -24.76
N TYR A 28 -46.48 31.05 -24.92
CA TYR A 28 -47.71 31.14 -25.69
C TYR A 28 -47.43 31.62 -27.11
N VAL A 29 -48.10 31.01 -28.08
CA VAL A 29 -48.23 31.46 -29.46
C VAL A 29 -49.60 32.10 -29.60
N VAL A 30 -49.64 33.43 -29.70
CA VAL A 30 -50.87 34.19 -29.94
C VAL A 30 -51.08 34.37 -31.43
N VAL A 31 -52.11 33.72 -31.97
CA VAL A 31 -52.48 33.78 -33.39
C VAL A 31 -53.70 34.69 -33.55
N GLU A 32 -53.44 35.94 -33.92
CA GLU A 32 -54.47 36.95 -34.19
C GLU A 32 -55.01 36.85 -35.63
N GLY A 33 -56.34 36.85 -35.79
CA GLY A 33 -57.00 36.84 -37.11
C GLY A 33 -58.53 36.70 -37.02
N ALA A 34 -59.25 37.15 -38.06
CA ALA A 34 -60.70 36.98 -38.19
C ALA A 34 -61.11 35.50 -38.00
N PRO A 35 -62.32 35.20 -37.49
CA PRO A 35 -62.72 33.84 -37.14
C PRO A 35 -62.60 32.94 -38.38
N VAL A 36 -61.53 32.15 -38.45
CA VAL A 36 -61.44 31.05 -39.41
C VAL A 36 -62.66 30.19 -39.11
N ALA A 37 -63.59 30.15 -40.08
CA ALA A 37 -64.76 29.32 -39.96
C ALA A 37 -64.30 27.87 -39.85
N VAL A 38 -64.63 27.25 -38.73
CA VAL A 38 -64.71 25.79 -38.51
C VAL A 38 -63.41 25.02 -38.82
N GLU A 39 -62.76 24.54 -37.77
CA GLU A 39 -61.89 23.34 -37.78
C GLU A 39 -60.97 23.20 -39.01
N ASP A 40 -59.87 23.97 -39.09
CA ASP A 40 -58.76 23.56 -39.95
C ASP A 40 -58.01 22.42 -39.24
N PRO A 41 -58.14 21.16 -39.68
CA PRO A 41 -57.47 20.03 -39.03
C PRO A 41 -55.94 20.13 -39.11
N ASN A 42 -55.41 21.07 -39.91
CA ASN A 42 -53.99 21.26 -40.14
C ASN A 42 -53.39 22.49 -39.42
N LEU A 43 -54.15 23.22 -38.60
CA LEU A 43 -53.58 24.32 -37.80
C LEU A 43 -52.90 23.80 -36.53
N PHE A 44 -51.57 23.81 -36.51
CA PHE A 44 -50.77 23.39 -35.35
C PHE A 44 -49.48 24.20 -35.18
N ALA A 45 -49.00 24.26 -33.94
CA ALA A 45 -47.66 24.76 -33.60
C ALA A 45 -46.71 23.58 -33.39
N HIS A 46 -45.62 23.56 -34.15
CA HIS A 46 -44.56 22.56 -34.06
C HIS A 46 -43.32 23.17 -33.40
N TRP A 47 -42.94 22.62 -32.24
CA TRP A 47 -41.85 23.14 -31.42
C TRP A 47 -40.58 22.31 -31.61
N ARG A 48 -39.43 22.96 -31.82
CA ARG A 48 -38.13 22.29 -31.95
C ARG A 48 -37.07 22.94 -31.06
N ALA A 49 -36.22 22.11 -30.48
CA ALA A 49 -34.95 22.51 -29.87
C ALA A 49 -33.87 22.55 -30.94
N VAL A 50 -33.37 23.73 -31.32
CA VAL A 50 -32.34 23.87 -32.36
C VAL A 50 -30.97 23.56 -31.79
N GLN A 51 -30.62 24.27 -30.73
CA GLN A 51 -29.36 24.11 -30.01
C GLN A 51 -29.65 24.38 -28.53
N VAL A 52 -30.23 23.38 -27.88
CA VAL A 52 -30.71 23.46 -26.50
C VAL A 52 -29.94 22.47 -25.68
N GLU A 53 -29.51 22.90 -24.50
CA GLU A 53 -28.82 22.04 -23.57
C GLU A 53 -29.69 20.82 -23.18
N GLY A 54 -29.10 19.62 -23.21
CA GLY A 54 -29.79 18.37 -22.89
C GLY A 54 -30.65 17.78 -24.02
N HIS A 55 -30.67 18.41 -25.20
CA HIS A 55 -31.38 17.91 -26.39
C HIS A 55 -30.43 17.68 -27.56
N GLU A 56 -30.77 16.73 -28.44
CA GLU A 56 -30.12 16.62 -29.75
C GLU A 56 -30.36 17.87 -30.59
N ALA A 57 -29.42 18.19 -31.48
CA ALA A 57 -29.56 19.33 -32.37
C ALA A 57 -30.78 19.16 -33.29
N ASN A 58 -31.65 20.18 -33.33
CA ASN A 58 -32.92 20.19 -34.06
C ASN A 58 -33.96 19.15 -33.60
N ALA A 59 -33.92 18.70 -32.33
CA ALA A 59 -34.90 17.76 -31.79
C ALA A 59 -36.34 18.29 -31.85
N ASP A 60 -37.28 17.45 -32.29
CA ASP A 60 -38.72 17.73 -32.25
C ASP A 60 -39.22 17.61 -30.80
N LEU A 61 -39.90 18.64 -30.30
CA LEU A 61 -40.40 18.69 -28.92
C LEU A 61 -41.87 18.33 -28.84
N ASP A 62 -42.74 19.02 -29.59
CA ASP A 62 -44.19 18.81 -29.53
C ASP A 62 -44.95 19.38 -30.75
N TYR A 63 -46.16 18.85 -30.98
CA TYR A 63 -47.13 19.28 -31.99
C TYR A 63 -48.46 19.63 -31.32
N VAL A 64 -48.72 20.93 -31.17
CA VAL A 64 -49.93 21.43 -30.50
C VAL A 64 -50.97 21.82 -31.54
N TYR A 65 -52.08 21.08 -31.61
CA TYR A 65 -53.16 21.31 -32.58
C TYR A 65 -54.21 22.30 -32.04
N ALA A 66 -54.59 23.28 -32.85
CA ALA A 66 -55.63 24.27 -32.55
C ALA A 66 -57.05 23.69 -32.78
N ARG A 67 -57.49 22.78 -31.90
CA ARG A 67 -58.83 22.17 -31.96
C ARG A 67 -59.53 22.17 -30.59
N PRO A 68 -60.88 22.17 -30.55
CA PRO A 68 -61.63 22.05 -29.30
C PRO A 68 -61.23 20.78 -28.53
N GLY A 69 -61.01 20.90 -27.22
CA GLY A 69 -60.58 19.79 -26.36
C GLY A 69 -59.06 19.52 -26.35
N SER A 70 -58.25 20.25 -27.13
CA SER A 70 -56.79 20.22 -26.98
C SER A 70 -56.36 20.71 -25.60
N ARG A 71 -55.41 19.99 -24.97
CA ARG A 71 -54.89 20.36 -23.62
C ARG A 71 -54.09 21.66 -23.61
N GLN A 72 -53.52 22.04 -24.76
CA GLN A 72 -52.57 23.15 -24.88
C GLN A 72 -53.00 24.23 -25.90
N ALA A 73 -54.29 24.29 -26.20
CA ALA A 73 -54.84 25.32 -27.09
C ALA A 73 -56.20 25.81 -26.59
N ARG A 74 -56.46 27.10 -26.74
CA ARG A 74 -57.72 27.76 -26.39
C ARG A 74 -58.12 28.72 -27.50
N ARG A 75 -59.39 28.65 -27.90
CA ARG A 75 -60.00 29.64 -28.79
C ARG A 75 -60.41 30.88 -28.00
N THR A 76 -60.14 32.06 -28.54
CA THR A 76 -60.49 33.36 -27.94
C THR A 76 -61.32 34.19 -28.92
N ALA A 77 -61.82 35.35 -28.48
CA ALA A 77 -62.55 36.28 -29.34
C ALA A 77 -61.70 36.85 -30.50
N ARG A 78 -60.36 36.77 -30.41
CA ARG A 78 -59.40 37.34 -31.38
C ARG A 78 -58.66 36.30 -32.23
N GLY A 79 -58.89 35.00 -31.97
CA GLY A 79 -58.23 33.92 -32.71
C GLY A 79 -57.92 32.71 -31.83
N TRP A 80 -56.73 32.14 -32.01
CA TRP A 80 -56.25 30.98 -31.27
C TRP A 80 -55.03 31.33 -30.41
N VAL A 81 -55.02 30.79 -29.20
CA VAL A 81 -53.86 30.81 -28.31
C VAL A 81 -53.43 29.36 -28.17
N LEU A 82 -52.25 29.05 -28.69
CA LEU A 82 -51.58 27.78 -28.45
C LEU A 82 -50.46 28.03 -27.45
N TRP A 83 -50.06 27.04 -26.69
CA TRP A 83 -48.88 27.16 -25.85
C TRP A 83 -48.12 25.86 -25.81
N PHE A 84 -46.86 25.96 -25.43
CA PHE A 84 -46.06 24.82 -25.05
C PHE A 84 -45.66 25.01 -23.61
N ASP A 85 -46.02 24.02 -22.80
CA ASP A 85 -45.50 23.92 -21.45
C ASP A 85 -44.03 23.56 -21.57
N GLY A 86 -43.16 24.31 -20.87
CA GLY A 86 -41.81 23.83 -20.69
C GLY A 86 -41.86 22.44 -20.03
N PRO A 87 -40.82 21.60 -20.22
CA PRO A 87 -40.64 20.39 -19.40
C PRO A 87 -40.84 20.72 -17.92
N ASN A 88 -41.09 19.72 -17.07
CA ASN A 88 -41.64 19.89 -15.71
C ASN A 88 -41.03 20.99 -14.79
N SER A 89 -39.88 21.56 -15.15
CA SER A 89 -39.07 22.59 -14.49
C SER A 89 -38.82 23.90 -15.29
N GLY A 90 -39.50 24.13 -16.42
CA GLY A 90 -39.25 25.26 -17.33
C GLY A 90 -38.31 24.93 -18.50
N PHE A 91 -38.10 25.85 -19.42
CA PHE A 91 -37.31 25.63 -20.64
C PHE A 91 -35.80 25.61 -20.37
N ALA A 92 -35.06 24.63 -20.89
CA ALA A 92 -33.59 24.62 -20.79
C ALA A 92 -32.95 25.77 -21.59
N PRO A 93 -31.79 26.31 -21.17
CA PRO A 93 -31.11 27.35 -21.93
C PRO A 93 -30.75 26.91 -23.36
N GLY A 94 -30.97 27.79 -24.33
CA GLY A 94 -30.59 27.53 -25.72
C GLY A 94 -31.53 28.14 -26.76
N ALA A 95 -31.32 27.76 -28.01
CA ALA A 95 -32.07 28.26 -29.16
C ALA A 95 -33.21 27.30 -29.56
N TYR A 96 -34.41 27.85 -29.71
CA TYR A 96 -35.63 27.12 -30.07
C TYR A 96 -36.28 27.72 -31.31
N THR A 97 -37.13 26.92 -31.95
CA THR A 97 -38.06 27.42 -32.96
C THR A 97 -39.46 26.89 -32.73
N VAL A 98 -40.45 27.71 -33.07
CA VAL A 98 -41.84 27.26 -33.22
C VAL A 98 -42.33 27.58 -34.62
N GLU A 99 -42.79 26.54 -35.31
CA GLU A 99 -43.34 26.60 -36.64
C GLU A 99 -44.85 26.46 -36.57
N LEU A 100 -45.58 27.53 -36.90
CA LEU A 100 -47.02 27.45 -37.11
C LEU A 100 -47.29 26.94 -38.53
N ARG A 101 -48.00 25.82 -38.64
CA ARG A 101 -48.49 25.24 -39.90
C ARG A 101 -50.01 25.32 -39.94
N GLY A 102 -50.55 25.65 -41.10
CA GLY A 102 -51.96 25.96 -41.36
C GLY A 102 -52.09 26.65 -42.72
N PRO A 103 -53.01 27.61 -42.92
CA PRO A 103 -53.14 28.37 -44.18
C PRO A 103 -51.91 29.23 -44.52
N VAL A 104 -51.10 29.55 -43.50
CA VAL A 104 -49.83 30.27 -43.61
C VAL A 104 -48.78 29.50 -42.82
N ARG A 105 -47.59 29.32 -43.41
CA ARG A 105 -46.44 28.68 -42.77
C ARG A 105 -45.51 29.77 -42.23
N ARG A 106 -45.27 29.79 -40.92
CA ARG A 106 -44.36 30.77 -40.29
C ARG A 106 -43.56 30.12 -39.17
N THR A 107 -42.24 30.30 -39.22
CA THR A 107 -41.32 29.87 -38.16
C THR A 107 -40.84 31.09 -37.38
N ILE A 108 -40.86 30.99 -36.06
CA ILE A 108 -40.30 32.00 -35.16
C ILE A 108 -39.18 31.34 -34.35
N ALA A 109 -37.98 31.90 -34.43
CA ALA A 109 -36.87 31.54 -33.55
C ALA A 109 -36.95 32.35 -32.26
N PHE A 110 -36.65 31.72 -31.13
CA PHE A 110 -36.57 32.36 -29.83
C PHE A 110 -35.47 31.71 -28.99
N THR A 111 -34.97 32.45 -28.02
CA THR A 111 -33.88 32.01 -27.15
C THR A 111 -34.37 31.93 -25.72
N VAL A 112 -33.88 30.92 -25.00
CA VAL A 112 -34.07 30.80 -23.57
C VAL A 112 -32.75 31.04 -22.87
N THR A 113 -32.71 32.00 -21.95
CA THR A 113 -31.51 32.42 -21.23
C THR A 113 -31.58 32.05 -19.76
N PRO A 114 -30.48 31.58 -19.14
CA PRO A 114 -30.49 31.23 -17.72
C PRO A 114 -30.72 32.46 -16.85
N ALA A 115 -31.65 32.38 -15.90
CA ALA A 115 -31.97 33.47 -14.97
C ALA A 115 -30.91 33.66 -13.86
N ALA A 116 -30.00 32.69 -13.70
CA ALA A 116 -28.92 32.69 -12.73
C ALA A 116 -27.58 32.40 -13.42
N PRO A 117 -26.44 32.87 -12.87
CA PRO A 117 -25.13 32.55 -13.41
C PRO A 117 -24.88 31.03 -13.39
N GLN A 118 -24.12 30.55 -14.38
CA GLN A 118 -23.72 29.16 -14.44
C GLN A 118 -22.75 28.82 -13.29
N ALA A 119 -22.94 27.67 -12.66
CA ALA A 119 -21.98 27.13 -11.71
C ALA A 119 -20.64 26.78 -12.40
N GLY A 120 -19.53 26.98 -11.68
CA GLY A 120 -18.21 26.55 -12.14
C GLY A 120 -18.15 25.03 -12.27
N GLY A 121 -17.36 24.52 -13.22
CA GLY A 121 -17.23 23.08 -13.43
C GLY A 121 -16.25 22.36 -12.51
N ALA A 122 -16.04 21.07 -12.80
CA ALA A 122 -15.09 20.21 -12.08
C ALA A 122 -13.68 20.82 -11.95
N GLU A 123 -13.16 21.50 -12.99
CA GLU A 123 -11.86 22.17 -12.89
C GLU A 123 -11.87 23.32 -11.87
N ALA A 124 -12.93 24.13 -11.87
CA ALA A 124 -13.11 25.20 -10.88
C ALA A 124 -13.29 24.63 -9.46
N ALA A 125 -14.06 23.54 -9.32
CA ALA A 125 -14.23 22.83 -8.05
C ALA A 125 -12.91 22.23 -7.55
N ALA A 126 -12.13 21.60 -8.42
CA ALA A 126 -10.84 21.01 -8.11
C ALA A 126 -9.77 22.05 -7.72
N ALA A 127 -9.91 23.30 -8.18
CA ALA A 127 -9.06 24.44 -7.81
C ALA A 127 -9.58 25.22 -6.58
N ALA A 128 -10.82 24.96 -6.14
CA ALA A 128 -11.43 25.70 -5.04
C ALA A 128 -10.75 25.33 -3.71
N ARG A 129 -10.26 26.36 -3.01
CA ARG A 129 -9.60 26.21 -1.71
C ARG A 129 -10.60 26.36 -0.57
N GLY A 130 -10.36 25.67 0.53
CA GLY A 130 -11.13 25.77 1.75
C GLY A 130 -11.39 24.42 2.41
N LEU A 131 -11.51 24.41 3.74
CA LEU A 131 -11.88 23.19 4.46
C LEU A 131 -13.39 22.95 4.31
N ASN A 132 -13.80 21.70 4.07
CA ASN A 132 -15.22 21.33 4.03
C ASN A 132 -15.80 21.27 5.45
N VAL A 133 -16.37 22.37 5.93
CA VAL A 133 -16.92 22.46 7.30
C VAL A 133 -18.23 21.72 7.51
N ALA A 134 -18.87 21.25 6.43
CA ALA A 134 -20.05 20.41 6.50
C ALA A 134 -19.74 18.91 6.60
N ALA A 135 -18.49 18.49 6.38
CA ALA A 135 -18.10 17.08 6.40
C ALA A 135 -18.43 16.40 7.74
N ALA A 136 -19.08 15.24 7.69
CA ALA A 136 -19.44 14.47 8.87
C ALA A 136 -18.21 14.06 9.71
N ALA A 137 -17.10 13.69 9.03
CA ALA A 137 -15.83 13.35 9.66
C ALA A 137 -15.17 14.53 10.42
N LEU A 138 -15.63 15.77 10.20
CA LEU A 138 -15.22 16.96 10.95
C LEU A 138 -16.31 17.43 11.94
N GLY A 139 -17.37 16.64 12.11
CA GLY A 139 -18.51 16.89 12.99
C GLY A 139 -19.63 17.75 12.39
N GLY A 140 -19.60 17.97 11.07
CA GLY A 140 -20.76 18.52 10.34
C GLY A 140 -21.94 17.54 10.36
N ARG A 141 -23.14 18.06 10.10
CA ARG A 141 -24.38 17.27 10.09
C ARG A 141 -25.41 17.85 9.13
N ILE A 142 -26.33 17.02 8.68
CA ILE A 142 -27.57 17.50 8.06
C ILE A 142 -28.63 17.63 9.13
N VAL A 143 -29.20 18.82 9.26
CA VAL A 143 -30.14 19.18 10.33
C VAL A 143 -31.58 18.99 9.89
N SER A 144 -31.88 19.21 8.62
CA SER A 144 -33.21 18.98 8.05
C SER A 144 -33.14 18.80 6.54
N VAL A 145 -34.10 18.05 6.02
CA VAL A 145 -34.41 17.94 4.58
C VAL A 145 -35.90 18.03 4.34
N THR A 146 -36.31 18.59 3.20
CA THR A 146 -37.73 18.64 2.80
C THR A 146 -38.30 17.24 2.60
N SER A 147 -37.56 16.36 1.93
CA SER A 147 -37.94 14.98 1.72
C SER A 147 -36.74 14.10 1.41
N GLU A 148 -36.89 12.80 1.64
CA GLU A 148 -35.93 11.78 1.21
C GLU A 148 -36.64 10.44 1.02
N LYS A 149 -35.99 9.55 0.26
CA LYS A 149 -36.38 8.15 0.14
C LYS A 149 -36.24 7.48 1.51
N ASN A 150 -37.18 6.59 1.86
CA ASN A 150 -37.13 5.84 3.11
C ASN A 150 -36.12 4.67 3.01
N ASP A 151 -34.85 5.03 2.87
CA ASP A 151 -33.75 4.13 2.60
C ASP A 151 -32.48 4.75 3.19
N ALA A 152 -31.84 4.03 4.13
CA ALA A 152 -30.69 4.51 4.87
C ALA A 152 -29.47 4.78 3.96
N SER A 153 -29.36 4.05 2.84
CA SER A 153 -28.31 4.24 1.84
C SER A 153 -28.56 5.46 0.94
N ARG A 154 -29.81 5.95 0.87
CA ARG A 154 -30.21 7.10 0.03
C ARG A 154 -30.70 8.30 0.85
N SER A 155 -30.30 8.35 2.12
CA SER A 155 -30.67 9.37 3.09
C SER A 155 -29.74 10.57 3.02
N ALA A 156 -30.18 11.74 3.50
CA ALA A 156 -29.44 12.97 3.34
C ALA A 156 -28.03 12.93 3.95
N ARG A 157 -27.84 12.17 5.04
CA ARG A 157 -26.55 12.05 5.73
C ARG A 157 -25.39 11.61 4.82
N THR A 158 -25.69 10.94 3.71
CA THR A 158 -24.70 10.51 2.73
C THR A 158 -24.13 11.65 1.90
N LEU A 159 -24.72 12.84 1.92
CA LEU A 159 -24.21 14.00 1.17
C LEU A 159 -22.97 14.65 1.79
N ILE A 160 -22.54 14.20 2.96
CA ILE A 160 -21.40 14.75 3.70
C ILE A 160 -20.52 13.65 4.28
N ASP A 161 -20.66 12.42 3.80
CA ASP A 161 -19.94 11.25 4.30
C ASP A 161 -18.59 11.04 3.58
N GLY A 162 -18.30 11.83 2.55
CA GLY A 162 -17.08 11.74 1.75
C GLY A 162 -17.07 10.64 0.69
N PHE A 163 -18.22 10.02 0.39
CA PHE A 163 -18.38 8.95 -0.60
C PHE A 163 -19.22 9.40 -1.81
N PRO A 164 -18.64 10.15 -2.77
CA PRO A 164 -19.30 10.34 -4.05
C PRO A 164 -19.32 9.00 -4.79
N VAL A 165 -20.50 8.38 -4.85
CA VAL A 165 -20.71 7.05 -5.43
C VAL A 165 -20.58 7.13 -6.94
N ILE A 166 -19.56 6.48 -7.53
CA ILE A 166 -19.37 6.41 -8.99
C ILE A 166 -19.50 4.94 -9.39
N ILE A 167 -20.70 4.38 -9.24
CA ILE A 167 -20.98 2.97 -9.51
C ILE A 167 -22.17 2.88 -10.48
N ASP A 168 -22.12 1.92 -11.40
CA ASP A 168 -23.19 1.69 -12.39
C ASP A 168 -24.34 0.82 -11.85
N ASP A 169 -24.07 -0.06 -10.88
CA ASP A 169 -25.09 -0.89 -10.22
C ASP A 169 -25.51 -0.32 -8.84
N PRO A 170 -26.80 0.01 -8.64
CA PRO A 170 -27.37 0.45 -7.36
C PRO A 170 -27.31 -0.58 -6.23
N ALA A 171 -26.98 -1.84 -6.52
CA ALA A 171 -26.74 -2.87 -5.51
C ALA A 171 -25.35 -2.75 -4.86
N ASP A 172 -24.38 -2.16 -5.56
CA ASP A 172 -22.97 -2.12 -5.16
C ASP A 172 -22.60 -0.86 -4.35
N CYS A 173 -23.56 0.05 -4.14
CA CYS A 173 -23.35 1.31 -3.42
C CYS A 173 -23.60 1.24 -1.92
N GLU A 174 -24.05 0.11 -1.36
CA GLU A 174 -24.23 0.08 0.10
C GLU A 174 -22.88 0.21 0.83
N PRO A 175 -22.78 1.04 1.89
CA PRO A 175 -23.89 1.68 2.63
C PRO A 175 -24.26 3.11 2.20
N SER A 176 -23.61 3.70 1.19
CA SER A 176 -23.85 5.09 0.76
C SER A 176 -24.11 5.16 -0.74
N CYS A 177 -25.30 5.60 -1.11
CA CYS A 177 -25.80 5.69 -2.49
C CYS A 177 -26.11 7.14 -2.90
N GLY A 178 -25.54 8.14 -2.21
CA GLY A 178 -25.94 9.55 -2.32
C GLY A 178 -27.31 9.82 -1.72
N TRP A 179 -27.92 10.97 -2.00
CA TRP A 179 -29.27 11.34 -1.53
C TRP A 179 -30.27 11.31 -2.67
N LEU A 180 -31.46 10.78 -2.39
CA LEU A 180 -32.61 10.85 -3.30
C LEU A 180 -33.83 11.45 -2.58
N SER A 181 -34.42 12.49 -3.16
CA SER A 181 -35.68 13.05 -2.67
C SER A 181 -36.84 12.03 -2.83
N ARG A 182 -37.94 12.22 -2.10
CA ARG A 182 -39.11 11.33 -2.25
C ARG A 182 -39.80 11.57 -3.61
N GLU A 183 -40.16 10.48 -4.29
CA GLU A 183 -41.01 10.53 -5.50
C GLU A 183 -42.49 10.75 -5.12
N ARG A 184 -43.22 11.58 -5.87
CA ARG A 184 -44.68 11.75 -5.73
C ARG A 184 -45.44 10.92 -6.78
N ALA A 185 -46.63 10.44 -6.44
CA ALA A 185 -47.36 9.37 -7.15
C ALA A 185 -48.06 9.73 -8.49
N THR A 186 -48.24 11.01 -8.87
CA THR A 186 -49.00 11.40 -10.08
C THR A 186 -48.16 12.01 -11.23
N ASP A 187 -48.47 11.69 -12.48
CA ASP A 187 -47.69 12.03 -13.70
C ASP A 187 -47.93 13.45 -14.26
N SER A 188 -48.59 14.35 -13.51
CA SER A 188 -48.89 15.70 -14.02
C SER A 188 -47.70 16.65 -13.82
N VAL A 189 -47.56 17.60 -14.75
CA VAL A 189 -46.57 18.69 -14.67
C VAL A 189 -46.73 19.48 -13.38
N GLU A 190 -47.97 19.74 -12.95
CA GLU A 190 -48.28 20.42 -11.69
C GLU A 190 -47.81 19.64 -10.46
N ALA A 191 -47.93 18.30 -10.48
CA ALA A 191 -47.48 17.45 -9.38
C ALA A 191 -45.95 17.39 -9.27
N HIS A 192 -45.25 17.42 -10.41
CA HIS A 192 -43.79 17.54 -10.44
C HIS A 192 -43.34 18.90 -9.90
N ARG A 193 -43.95 20.00 -10.36
CA ARG A 193 -43.63 21.35 -9.86
C ARG A 193 -43.88 21.46 -8.35
N ALA A 194 -44.94 20.84 -7.85
CA ALA A 194 -45.23 20.78 -6.42
C ALA A 194 -44.20 19.96 -5.60
N ASN A 195 -43.28 19.24 -6.25
CA ASN A 195 -42.16 18.58 -5.58
C ASN A 195 -40.96 19.51 -5.35
N PHE A 196 -41.00 20.75 -5.83
CA PHE A 196 -39.97 21.75 -5.58
C PHE A 196 -40.55 22.94 -4.80
N PRO A 197 -39.73 23.65 -4.00
CA PRO A 197 -38.30 23.42 -3.78
C PRO A 197 -37.99 22.22 -2.87
N GLN A 198 -36.77 21.68 -2.96
CA GLN A 198 -36.19 20.76 -1.99
C GLN A 198 -35.08 21.47 -1.21
N ASP A 199 -35.28 21.65 0.10
CA ASP A 199 -34.31 22.26 0.99
C ASP A 199 -33.51 21.18 1.72
N ILE A 200 -32.18 21.38 1.78
CA ILE A 200 -31.24 20.57 2.56
C ILE A 200 -30.44 21.53 3.43
N VAL A 201 -30.51 21.36 4.75
CA VAL A 201 -29.83 22.24 5.71
C VAL A 201 -28.64 21.53 6.34
N PHE A 202 -27.44 22.02 6.04
CA PHE A 202 -26.17 21.62 6.63
C PHE A 202 -25.87 22.46 7.86
N GLY A 203 -25.41 21.83 8.93
CA GLY A 203 -24.93 22.48 10.15
C GLY A 203 -23.47 22.11 10.41
N PHE A 204 -22.69 23.07 10.89
CA PHE A 204 -21.27 22.87 11.18
C PHE A 204 -21.06 22.24 12.55
N HIS A 205 -19.82 21.82 12.84
CA HIS A 205 -19.42 21.20 14.10
C HIS A 205 -19.99 21.95 15.30
N GLN A 206 -20.91 21.32 16.04
CA GLN A 206 -21.56 21.88 17.24
C GLN A 206 -22.14 23.31 17.04
N GLY A 207 -22.53 23.67 15.81
CA GLY A 207 -23.06 25.01 15.49
C GLY A 207 -22.01 26.13 15.49
N ARG A 208 -20.72 25.80 15.40
CA ARG A 208 -19.63 26.78 15.28
C ARG A 208 -19.83 27.66 14.05
N ARG A 209 -19.43 28.92 14.16
CA ARG A 209 -19.47 29.89 13.06
C ARG A 209 -18.22 29.77 12.21
N ALA A 210 -18.41 29.66 10.90
CA ALA A 210 -17.40 29.63 9.86
C ALA A 210 -17.67 30.74 8.84
N THR A 211 -16.62 31.32 8.24
CA THR A 211 -16.81 32.20 7.08
C THR A 211 -16.70 31.37 5.82
N VAL A 212 -17.80 31.19 5.10
CA VAL A 212 -17.88 30.33 3.92
C VAL A 212 -17.95 31.17 2.64
N HIS A 213 -17.44 30.63 1.54
CA HIS A 213 -17.43 31.34 0.24
C HIS A 213 -17.91 30.48 -0.93
N ALA A 214 -18.03 29.16 -0.74
CA ALA A 214 -18.45 28.29 -1.81
C ALA A 214 -19.20 27.05 -1.30
N VAL A 215 -20.09 26.57 -2.17
CA VAL A 215 -20.71 25.25 -2.08
C VAL A 215 -20.35 24.46 -3.33
N VAL A 216 -19.87 23.23 -3.18
CA VAL A 216 -19.65 22.30 -4.29
C VAL A 216 -20.73 21.23 -4.26
N ILE A 217 -21.38 21.00 -5.40
CA ILE A 217 -22.40 19.97 -5.57
C ILE A 217 -21.84 18.91 -6.51
N ASP A 218 -21.73 17.67 -6.05
CA ASP A 218 -21.33 16.54 -6.87
C ASP A 218 -22.56 15.80 -7.43
N THR A 219 -22.56 15.61 -8.74
CA THR A 219 -23.64 14.96 -9.51
C THR A 219 -23.20 13.67 -10.19
N THR A 220 -21.99 13.16 -9.93
CA THR A 220 -21.36 12.05 -10.66
C THR A 220 -22.02 10.68 -10.51
N SER A 221 -22.95 10.52 -9.57
CA SER A 221 -23.53 9.23 -9.21
C SER A 221 -24.57 8.66 -10.18
N PHE A 222 -24.52 7.34 -10.39
CA PHE A 222 -25.51 6.53 -11.13
C PHE A 222 -25.92 7.09 -12.50
N GLN A 223 -25.02 7.06 -13.48
CA GLN A 223 -25.32 7.61 -14.81
C GLN A 223 -26.46 6.87 -15.51
N HIS A 224 -26.53 5.54 -15.32
CA HIS A 224 -27.55 4.69 -15.92
C HIS A 224 -28.91 4.76 -15.20
N TRP A 225 -28.91 4.78 -13.86
CA TRP A 225 -30.13 4.70 -13.05
C TRP A 225 -30.70 6.06 -12.62
N TYR A 226 -29.84 7.03 -12.36
CA TYR A 226 -30.22 8.41 -12.06
C TYR A 226 -29.52 9.37 -13.03
N PRO A 227 -29.86 9.29 -14.34
CA PRO A 227 -29.26 10.12 -15.38
C PRO A 227 -29.53 11.61 -15.15
N LEU A 228 -29.04 12.45 -16.08
CA LEU A 228 -29.20 13.90 -16.06
C LEU A 228 -30.59 14.41 -15.59
N PRO A 229 -31.74 13.83 -16.01
CA PRO A 229 -33.08 14.23 -15.52
C PRO A 229 -33.23 14.32 -13.99
N PHE A 230 -32.51 13.49 -13.22
CA PHE A 230 -32.53 13.49 -11.75
C PHE A 230 -31.61 14.55 -11.13
N LYS A 231 -30.73 15.19 -11.90
CA LYS A 231 -29.74 16.12 -11.36
C LYS A 231 -30.34 17.53 -11.22
N PRO A 232 -29.97 18.28 -10.17
CA PRO A 232 -30.44 19.64 -9.99
C PRO A 232 -30.05 20.50 -11.19
N ARG A 233 -30.94 21.42 -11.55
CA ARG A 233 -30.75 22.38 -12.63
C ARG A 233 -30.63 23.80 -12.11
N GLN A 234 -31.56 24.23 -11.25
CA GLN A 234 -31.48 25.53 -10.58
C GLN A 234 -31.41 25.35 -9.07
N VAL A 235 -30.51 26.07 -8.43
CA VAL A 235 -30.31 26.02 -7.00
C VAL A 235 -30.06 27.40 -6.40
N GLU A 236 -30.35 27.54 -5.12
CA GLU A 236 -29.98 28.69 -4.30
C GLU A 236 -29.18 28.24 -3.08
N VAL A 237 -28.24 29.08 -2.66
CA VAL A 237 -27.50 28.91 -1.40
C VAL A 237 -27.92 30.00 -0.44
N TRP A 238 -28.33 29.56 0.76
CA TRP A 238 -28.73 30.44 1.85
C TRP A 238 -27.88 30.13 3.08
N VAL A 239 -27.60 31.13 3.90
CA VAL A 239 -26.79 30.96 5.13
C VAL A 239 -27.47 31.56 6.34
N SER A 240 -27.25 30.97 7.52
CA SER A 240 -27.73 31.46 8.81
C SER A 240 -26.67 31.30 9.90
N THR A 241 -26.58 32.28 10.80
CA THR A 241 -25.76 32.21 12.03
C THR A 241 -26.60 32.04 13.30
N THR A 242 -27.92 32.02 13.18
CA THR A 242 -28.85 32.02 14.33
C THR A 242 -29.40 30.63 14.60
N GLY A 243 -29.86 29.90 13.57
CA GLY A 243 -30.49 28.60 13.75
C GLY A 243 -30.76 27.85 12.45
N PRO A 244 -31.13 26.56 12.54
CA PRO A 244 -31.33 25.69 11.38
C PRO A 244 -32.65 25.92 10.64
N THR A 245 -33.57 26.72 11.19
CA THR A 245 -34.90 26.99 10.61
C THR A 245 -35.18 28.48 10.39
N GLU A 246 -34.33 29.37 10.88
CA GLU A 246 -34.56 30.83 10.86
C GLU A 246 -33.27 31.61 10.59
N GLY A 247 -33.40 32.90 10.26
CA GLY A 247 -32.26 33.79 10.00
C GLY A 247 -31.51 33.52 8.70
N PHE A 248 -32.10 32.76 7.78
CA PHE A 248 -31.49 32.49 6.48
C PHE A 248 -31.52 33.71 5.55
N THR A 249 -30.37 34.05 4.98
CA THR A 249 -30.21 35.05 3.93
C THR A 249 -29.65 34.39 2.66
N ARG A 250 -30.15 34.78 1.49
CA ARG A 250 -29.70 34.21 0.21
C ARG A 250 -28.36 34.84 -0.15
N VAL A 251 -27.35 34.02 -0.40
CA VAL A 251 -26.00 34.46 -0.79
C VAL A 251 -25.67 34.14 -2.25
N ALA A 252 -26.32 33.13 -2.84
CA ALA A 252 -26.13 32.76 -4.23
C ALA A 252 -27.39 32.15 -4.86
N ALA A 253 -27.49 32.27 -6.17
CA ALA A 253 -28.34 31.47 -7.04
C ALA A 253 -27.49 31.00 -8.22
N ALA A 254 -27.67 29.76 -8.66
CA ALA A 254 -26.86 29.18 -9.73
C ALA A 254 -27.67 28.23 -10.61
N TRP A 255 -27.32 28.22 -11.89
CA TRP A 255 -27.72 27.20 -12.85
C TRP A 255 -26.60 26.16 -12.98
N LEU A 256 -26.92 24.88 -12.78
CA LEU A 256 -26.00 23.76 -12.94
C LEU A 256 -26.16 23.20 -14.35
N PRO A 257 -25.12 23.21 -15.21
CA PRO A 257 -25.22 22.71 -16.58
C PRO A 257 -25.54 21.21 -16.64
N ALA A 258 -26.12 20.75 -17.74
CA ALA A 258 -26.58 19.38 -18.00
C ALA A 258 -25.41 18.42 -18.27
N ARG A 259 -24.49 18.33 -17.32
CA ARG A 259 -23.34 17.43 -17.32
C ARG A 259 -23.04 16.95 -15.92
N LEU A 260 -22.61 15.70 -15.82
CA LEU A 260 -22.22 15.09 -14.56
C LEU A 260 -20.83 15.59 -14.13
N GLY A 261 -20.63 15.72 -12.83
CA GLY A 261 -19.40 16.24 -12.26
C GLY A 261 -19.64 17.04 -10.97
N GLU A 262 -18.55 17.57 -10.43
CA GLU A 262 -18.61 18.60 -9.39
C GLU A 262 -18.96 19.96 -10.02
N HIS A 263 -19.85 20.69 -9.35
CA HIS A 263 -20.29 22.04 -9.72
C HIS A 263 -20.04 23.01 -8.55
N LEU A 264 -19.25 24.05 -8.79
CA LEU A 264 -18.86 25.05 -7.81
C LEU A 264 -19.80 26.27 -7.86
N ILE A 265 -20.41 26.61 -6.73
CA ILE A 265 -21.19 27.82 -6.52
C ILE A 265 -20.40 28.72 -5.58
N ALA A 266 -19.69 29.71 -6.16
CA ALA A 266 -18.95 30.70 -5.40
C ALA A 266 -19.82 31.92 -5.06
N PHE A 267 -19.57 32.52 -3.91
CA PHE A 267 -20.24 33.72 -3.43
C PHE A 267 -19.32 34.52 -2.49
N ALA A 268 -19.75 35.73 -2.11
CA ALA A 268 -18.95 36.57 -1.23
C ALA A 268 -18.74 35.88 0.14
N PRO A 269 -17.53 35.96 0.73
CA PRO A 269 -17.26 35.47 2.08
C PRO A 269 -18.34 35.89 3.09
N THR A 270 -19.06 34.92 3.64
CA THR A 270 -20.20 35.17 4.52
C THR A 270 -20.13 34.30 5.79
N PRO A 271 -20.27 34.88 6.99
CA PRO A 271 -20.39 34.10 8.23
C PRO A 271 -21.63 33.21 8.23
N ALA A 272 -21.47 31.95 8.60
CA ALA A 272 -22.53 30.96 8.68
C ALA A 272 -22.27 29.98 9.84
N ALA A 273 -23.32 29.46 10.45
CA ALA A 273 -23.30 28.22 11.23
C ALA A 273 -24.13 27.12 10.54
N PHE A 274 -25.02 27.53 9.65
CA PHE A 274 -25.87 26.68 8.82
C PHE A 274 -25.87 27.16 7.38
N VAL A 275 -25.90 26.22 6.44
CA VAL A 275 -26.08 26.47 5.01
C VAL A 275 -27.27 25.67 4.53
N ARG A 276 -28.18 26.32 3.82
CA ARG A 276 -29.31 25.68 3.16
C ARG A 276 -29.08 25.68 1.66
N LEU A 277 -28.96 24.49 1.08
CA LEU A 277 -29.05 24.28 -0.35
C LEU A 277 -30.52 24.10 -0.70
N ARG A 278 -31.05 25.01 -1.52
CA ARG A 278 -32.42 24.96 -2.02
C ARG A 278 -32.39 24.58 -3.49
N VAL A 279 -32.86 23.38 -3.82
CA VAL A 279 -33.03 22.96 -5.21
C VAL A 279 -34.39 23.44 -5.70
N LEU A 280 -34.39 24.30 -6.71
CA LEU A 280 -35.60 24.88 -7.31
C LEU A 280 -36.15 23.99 -8.43
N SER A 281 -35.28 23.27 -9.12
CA SER A 281 -35.65 22.41 -10.24
C SER A 281 -34.58 21.39 -10.62
N ASN A 282 -34.92 20.44 -11.48
CA ASN A 282 -34.03 19.46 -12.10
C ASN A 282 -34.27 19.35 -13.62
N TYR A 283 -33.63 18.41 -14.31
CA TYR A 283 -33.76 18.21 -15.76
C TYR A 283 -34.96 17.33 -16.19
N GLY A 284 -35.91 17.05 -15.29
CA GLY A 284 -37.20 16.48 -15.67
C GLY A 284 -37.67 15.23 -14.91
N ALA A 285 -36.86 14.66 -14.02
CA ALA A 285 -37.27 13.51 -13.21
C ALA A 285 -38.11 13.89 -11.98
N ARG A 286 -38.93 12.98 -11.46
CA ARG A 286 -39.84 13.28 -10.33
C ARG A 286 -39.15 13.41 -8.99
N ALA A 287 -37.87 13.08 -8.93
CA ALA A 287 -37.01 13.21 -7.76
C ALA A 287 -35.67 13.85 -8.14
N VAL A 288 -34.96 14.35 -7.14
CA VAL A 288 -33.60 14.87 -7.28
C VAL A 288 -32.63 13.91 -6.62
N HIS A 289 -31.54 13.62 -7.32
CA HIS A 289 -30.42 12.83 -6.84
C HIS A 289 -29.15 13.69 -6.74
N LEU A 290 -28.44 13.56 -5.63
CA LEU A 290 -27.13 14.19 -5.39
C LEU A 290 -26.13 13.15 -4.88
N ALA A 291 -24.86 13.27 -5.27
CA ALA A 291 -23.80 12.39 -4.76
C ALA A 291 -23.28 12.90 -3.41
N GLU A 292 -22.69 14.10 -3.41
CA GLU A 292 -22.01 14.71 -2.26
C GLU A 292 -22.17 16.24 -2.32
N VAL A 293 -22.11 16.92 -1.18
CA VAL A 293 -22.10 18.38 -1.07
C VAL A 293 -20.99 18.84 -0.13
N LYS A 294 -20.16 19.78 -0.59
CA LYS A 294 -19.10 20.40 0.21
C LYS A 294 -19.42 21.86 0.50
N VAL A 295 -19.14 22.32 1.71
CA VAL A 295 -19.28 23.72 2.11
C VAL A 295 -17.90 24.23 2.50
N LEU A 296 -17.33 25.10 1.68
CA LEU A 296 -15.92 25.49 1.80
C LEU A 296 -15.77 26.79 2.60
N GLU A 297 -14.95 26.71 3.64
CA GLU A 297 -14.45 27.88 4.36
C GLU A 297 -13.52 28.75 3.50
N VAL A 298 -13.48 30.05 3.80
CA VAL A 298 -12.53 30.98 3.17
C VAL A 298 -11.10 30.53 3.46
N PRO A 299 -10.25 30.35 2.43
CA PRO A 299 -8.86 29.97 2.63
C PRO A 299 -8.03 31.09 3.24
N GLY A 300 -7.02 30.75 4.04
CA GLY A 300 -6.06 31.70 4.64
C GLY A 300 -6.60 32.52 5.82
N GLY A 301 -7.90 32.46 6.11
CA GLY A 301 -8.50 33.01 7.32
C GLY A 301 -8.44 32.04 8.51
N PRO A 302 -8.87 32.48 9.71
CA PRO A 302 -9.03 31.59 10.86
C PRO A 302 -10.12 30.55 10.57
N SER A 303 -9.74 29.27 10.58
CA SER A 303 -10.70 28.18 10.40
C SER A 303 -11.49 27.95 11.69
N SER A 304 -12.80 27.71 11.55
CA SER A 304 -13.65 27.29 12.67
C SER A 304 -13.28 25.91 13.21
N LEU A 305 -12.40 25.16 12.54
CA LEU A 305 -11.96 23.83 12.95
C LEU A 305 -10.47 23.80 13.35
N ALA A 306 -9.83 24.96 13.50
CA ALA A 306 -8.38 25.04 13.72
C ALA A 306 -7.89 24.26 14.95
N ASP A 307 -8.63 24.33 16.05
CA ASP A 307 -8.37 23.69 17.35
C ASP A 307 -8.87 22.25 17.46
N LEU A 308 -9.64 21.77 16.48
CA LEU A 308 -10.16 20.40 16.52
C LEU A 308 -9.11 19.38 16.05
N PRO A 309 -8.98 18.24 16.74
CA PRO A 309 -8.19 17.12 16.26
C PRO A 309 -8.83 16.57 14.98
N LYS A 310 -8.06 16.56 13.89
CA LYS A 310 -8.51 16.07 12.58
C LYS A 310 -8.01 14.64 12.40
N ASN A 311 -8.91 13.67 12.29
CA ASN A 311 -8.53 12.30 11.96
C ASN A 311 -8.18 12.18 10.47
N ILE A 312 -6.93 12.44 10.12
CA ILE A 312 -6.46 12.42 8.72
C ILE A 312 -6.33 11.01 8.13
N ALA A 313 -6.52 9.96 8.94
CA ALA A 313 -6.67 8.59 8.45
C ALA A 313 -8.10 8.28 8.01
N HIS A 314 -9.09 9.09 8.39
CA HIS A 314 -10.49 8.86 8.05
C HIS A 314 -10.69 8.86 6.53
N GLN A 315 -11.38 7.83 6.02
CA GLN A 315 -11.63 7.64 4.59
C GLN A 315 -12.31 8.85 3.91
N ALA A 316 -13.36 9.41 4.53
CA ALA A 316 -14.03 10.64 4.09
C ALA A 316 -13.12 11.88 3.94
N LEU A 317 -11.97 11.88 4.61
CA LEU A 317 -10.98 12.96 4.55
C LEU A 317 -9.80 12.60 3.62
N GLY A 318 -9.90 11.50 2.86
CA GLY A 318 -8.89 11.01 1.93
C GLY A 318 -7.82 10.10 2.55
N GLY A 319 -8.03 9.64 3.79
CA GLY A 319 -7.18 8.63 4.41
C GLY A 319 -7.42 7.24 3.80
N VAL A 320 -6.38 6.40 3.77
CA VAL A 320 -6.47 5.02 3.26
C VAL A 320 -5.57 4.08 4.05
N VAL A 321 -5.90 2.79 4.03
CA VAL A 321 -4.98 1.70 4.38
C VAL A 321 -4.18 1.34 3.12
N SER A 322 -2.97 1.90 3.02
CA SER A 322 -2.07 1.72 1.87
C SER A 322 -1.63 0.26 1.70
N ARG A 323 -1.40 -0.44 2.82
CA ARG A 323 -0.95 -1.84 2.85
C ARG A 323 -1.34 -2.53 4.16
N TRP A 324 -1.64 -3.82 4.08
CA TRP A 324 -1.82 -4.69 5.24
C TRP A 324 -1.25 -6.08 4.96
N SER A 325 -0.77 -6.77 6.00
CA SER A 325 -0.12 -8.08 5.86
C SER A 325 -1.05 -9.28 5.98
N SER A 326 -2.26 -9.09 6.50
CA SER A 326 -3.20 -10.13 6.89
C SER A 326 -4.62 -9.55 6.99
N LEU A 327 -5.65 -10.24 6.49
CA LEU A 327 -7.06 -9.79 6.54
C LEU A 327 -8.01 -10.98 6.49
N ARG A 328 -9.07 -10.97 7.32
CA ARG A 328 -10.06 -12.06 7.38
C ARG A 328 -11.41 -11.67 6.77
N GLY A 329 -11.70 -12.17 5.57
CA GLY A 329 -13.05 -12.21 5.00
C GLY A 329 -13.79 -10.85 5.03
N HIS A 330 -14.98 -10.82 5.63
CA HIS A 330 -15.84 -9.63 5.73
C HIS A 330 -15.36 -8.58 6.76
N ARG A 331 -14.26 -8.82 7.49
CA ARG A 331 -13.68 -7.87 8.46
C ARG A 331 -12.68 -6.95 7.75
N GLN A 332 -13.22 -6.20 6.79
CA GLN A 332 -12.53 -5.42 5.78
C GLN A 332 -11.52 -4.39 6.34
N ALA A 333 -10.54 -3.97 5.54
CA ALA A 333 -9.53 -3.02 5.99
C ALA A 333 -10.09 -1.61 6.25
N ALA A 334 -11.17 -1.22 5.56
CA ALA A 334 -11.84 0.06 5.80
C ALA A 334 -12.39 0.22 7.23
N HIS A 335 -12.73 -0.88 7.93
CA HIS A 335 -13.14 -0.81 9.33
C HIS A 335 -12.09 -0.18 10.25
N LEU A 336 -10.81 -0.12 9.83
CA LEU A 336 -9.77 0.56 10.59
C LEU A 336 -9.85 2.09 10.50
N ILE A 337 -10.60 2.64 9.54
CA ILE A 337 -10.57 4.07 9.19
C ILE A 337 -11.94 4.63 8.79
N ASP A 338 -13.02 3.91 9.05
CA ASP A 338 -14.38 4.27 8.63
C ASP A 338 -15.07 5.20 9.64
N GLY A 339 -14.48 5.39 10.81
CA GLY A 339 -15.00 6.22 11.88
C GLY A 339 -16.06 5.54 12.74
N ASP A 340 -16.34 4.25 12.52
CA ASP A 340 -17.26 3.45 13.33
C ASP A 340 -16.52 2.39 14.16
N PRO A 341 -16.24 2.65 15.45
CA PRO A 341 -15.51 1.69 16.29
C PRO A 341 -16.28 0.39 16.58
N ALA A 342 -17.56 0.28 16.16
CA ALA A 342 -18.33 -0.96 16.25
C ALA A 342 -18.04 -1.91 15.08
N THR A 343 -17.57 -1.39 13.94
CA THR A 343 -16.97 -2.23 12.90
C THR A 343 -15.58 -2.66 13.39
N VAL A 344 -15.21 -3.90 13.12
CA VAL A 344 -13.97 -4.48 13.63
C VAL A 344 -13.20 -5.04 12.46
N TRP A 345 -11.93 -4.68 12.40
CA TRP A 345 -10.95 -5.35 11.57
C TRP A 345 -10.34 -6.53 12.31
N VAL A 346 -10.19 -7.66 11.61
CA VAL A 346 -9.60 -8.87 12.17
C VAL A 346 -8.58 -9.45 11.18
N SER A 347 -7.37 -9.67 11.67
CA SER A 347 -6.33 -10.37 10.92
C SER A 347 -6.70 -11.83 10.63
N HIS A 348 -6.22 -12.38 9.51
CA HIS A 348 -6.33 -13.82 9.21
C HIS A 348 -5.32 -14.64 10.04
N ASP A 349 -4.06 -14.22 9.96
CA ASP A 349 -2.92 -14.75 10.70
C ASP A 349 -2.82 -14.14 12.12
N PRO A 350 -2.38 -14.89 13.13
CA PRO A 350 -1.95 -14.34 14.43
C PRO A 350 -0.80 -13.33 14.29
N ALA A 351 -0.56 -12.55 15.34
CA ALA A 351 0.59 -11.63 15.40
C ALA A 351 1.93 -12.37 15.08
N PRO A 352 2.86 -11.73 14.35
CA PRO A 352 2.86 -10.30 14.01
C PRO A 352 2.02 -9.95 12.77
N VAL A 353 1.37 -8.79 12.81
CA VAL A 353 0.65 -8.19 11.68
C VAL A 353 1.04 -6.73 11.49
N GLU A 354 1.01 -6.26 10.23
CA GLU A 354 1.43 -4.93 9.81
C GLU A 354 0.31 -4.23 9.06
N LEU A 355 0.15 -2.93 9.34
CA LEU A 355 -0.75 -1.99 8.67
C LEU A 355 0.06 -0.75 8.30
N VAL A 356 -0.11 -0.22 7.09
CA VAL A 356 0.46 1.04 6.63
C VAL A 356 -0.67 1.96 6.22
N LEU A 357 -0.75 3.12 6.86
CA LEU A 357 -1.74 4.16 6.61
C LEU A 357 -1.12 5.27 5.76
N ALA A 358 -1.92 5.86 4.89
CA ALA A 358 -1.58 7.08 4.16
C ALA A 358 -2.73 8.09 4.28
N PHE A 359 -2.41 9.37 4.10
CA PHE A 359 -3.34 10.47 4.37
C PHE A 359 -3.84 11.14 3.09
N HIS A 360 -4.64 12.19 3.24
CA HIS A 360 -5.20 12.99 2.15
C HIS A 360 -4.15 13.28 1.07
N GLY A 361 -4.38 12.77 -0.14
CA GLY A 361 -3.55 13.06 -1.31
C GLY A 361 -2.07 12.68 -1.18
N ASP A 362 -1.71 11.74 -0.31
CA ASP A 362 -0.31 11.32 -0.08
C ASP A 362 0.61 12.46 0.38
N GLN A 363 0.02 13.46 1.05
CA GLN A 363 0.75 14.57 1.64
C GLN A 363 1.57 14.13 2.86
N VAL A 364 2.67 14.83 3.13
CA VAL A 364 3.39 14.68 4.40
C VAL A 364 2.65 15.51 5.47
N ALA A 365 2.01 14.83 6.41
CA ALA A 365 1.31 15.46 7.53
C ALA A 365 2.19 15.53 8.77
N LEU A 366 2.00 16.55 9.62
CA LEU A 366 2.46 16.51 11.00
C LEU A 366 1.48 15.65 11.80
N VAL A 367 1.92 14.49 12.26
CA VAL A 367 1.11 13.59 13.09
C VAL A 367 1.40 13.88 14.56
N ASP A 368 0.38 14.30 15.32
CA ASP A 368 0.48 14.50 16.77
C ASP A 368 0.44 13.14 17.49
N ARG A 369 -0.63 12.39 17.30
CA ARG A 369 -0.84 11.10 17.96
C ARG A 369 -1.67 10.13 17.11
N LEU A 370 -1.51 8.85 17.40
CA LEU A 370 -2.36 7.76 16.94
C LEU A 370 -3.29 7.33 18.07
N VAL A 371 -4.56 7.05 17.78
CA VAL A 371 -5.52 6.49 18.72
C VAL A 371 -6.01 5.16 18.17
N LEU A 372 -5.74 4.09 18.92
CA LEU A 372 -6.17 2.74 18.62
C LEU A 372 -7.39 2.41 19.47
N THR A 373 -8.56 2.25 18.85
CA THR A 373 -9.79 1.90 19.58
C THR A 373 -9.95 0.39 19.61
N LEU A 374 -9.96 -0.17 20.82
CA LEU A 374 -10.15 -1.60 21.05
C LEU A 374 -11.65 -1.90 21.19
N PRO A 375 -12.19 -2.90 20.45
CA PRO A 375 -13.61 -3.23 20.48
C PRO A 375 -14.00 -3.84 21.84
N ASP A 376 -15.29 -3.83 22.18
CA ASP A 376 -15.79 -4.51 23.39
C ASP A 376 -15.43 -6.01 23.32
N GLU A 377 -14.88 -6.55 24.41
CA GLU A 377 -14.46 -7.94 24.51
C GLU A 377 -15.60 -8.92 24.17
N ARG A 378 -16.85 -8.55 24.44
CA ARG A 378 -18.05 -9.35 24.11
C ARG A 378 -18.29 -9.50 22.61
N THR A 379 -17.73 -8.62 21.79
CA THR A 379 -17.85 -8.66 20.32
C THR A 379 -16.74 -9.48 19.66
N LEU A 380 -15.71 -9.86 20.43
CA LEU A 380 -14.59 -10.66 19.94
C LEU A 380 -14.98 -12.13 19.79
N GLY A 381 -14.56 -12.73 18.68
CA GLY A 381 -14.61 -14.17 18.50
C GLY A 381 -13.70 -14.91 19.48
N HIS A 382 -14.00 -16.20 19.71
CA HIS A 382 -13.25 -17.06 20.62
C HIS A 382 -11.75 -17.19 20.28
N ASP A 383 -11.37 -16.94 19.03
CA ASP A 383 -9.99 -16.96 18.55
C ASP A 383 -9.42 -15.58 18.22
N GLU A 384 -10.07 -14.50 18.67
CA GLU A 384 -9.69 -13.10 18.42
C GLU A 384 -9.25 -12.43 19.72
N SER A 385 -8.29 -11.51 19.67
CA SER A 385 -7.76 -10.83 20.85
C SER A 385 -7.28 -9.44 20.51
N TRP A 386 -7.24 -8.58 21.52
CA TRP A 386 -6.61 -7.27 21.38
C TRP A 386 -5.08 -7.41 21.16
N PRO A 387 -4.47 -6.43 20.48
CA PRO A 387 -3.02 -6.30 20.47
C PRO A 387 -2.49 -6.10 21.89
N ARG A 388 -1.31 -6.66 22.18
CA ARG A 388 -0.58 -6.46 23.45
C ARG A 388 0.60 -5.52 23.31
N THR A 389 1.32 -5.62 22.20
CA THR A 389 2.48 -4.78 21.90
C THR A 389 2.37 -4.28 20.48
N VAL A 390 2.49 -2.96 20.32
CA VAL A 390 2.51 -2.30 19.02
C VAL A 390 3.77 -1.48 18.83
N VAL A 391 4.27 -1.45 17.60
CA VAL A 391 5.38 -0.59 17.16
C VAL A 391 4.81 0.38 16.15
N VAL A 392 5.08 1.67 16.35
CA VAL A 392 4.70 2.73 15.41
C VAL A 392 5.95 3.23 14.71
N GLU A 393 5.88 3.33 13.39
CA GLU A 393 6.97 3.81 12.54
C GLU A 393 6.44 4.84 11.55
N ALA A 394 7.26 5.82 11.16
CA ALA A 394 6.86 6.92 10.29
C ALA A 394 7.84 7.08 9.13
N THR A 395 7.33 7.44 7.95
CA THR A 395 8.16 7.84 6.81
C THR A 395 7.51 8.89 5.94
N ALA A 396 8.33 9.75 5.33
CA ALA A 396 7.93 10.66 4.26
C ALA A 396 8.26 10.11 2.85
N ALA A 397 8.88 8.93 2.76
CA ALA A 397 9.43 8.40 1.51
C ALA A 397 8.40 7.56 0.73
N THR A 398 8.31 6.26 1.02
CA THR A 398 7.48 5.30 0.27
C THR A 398 6.78 4.31 1.22
N PRO A 399 5.79 3.55 0.76
CA PRO A 399 5.18 2.48 1.56
C PRO A 399 6.10 1.30 1.95
N PHE A 400 7.34 1.25 1.44
CA PHE A 400 8.30 0.17 1.74
C PHE A 400 9.50 0.61 2.57
N GLU A 401 9.98 1.84 2.39
CA GLU A 401 11.30 2.26 2.85
C GLU A 401 11.27 3.60 3.59
N GLY A 402 12.34 3.85 4.34
CA GLY A 402 12.54 5.10 5.07
C GLY A 402 11.70 5.20 6.34
N PHE A 403 11.16 4.08 6.85
CA PHE A 403 10.48 4.03 8.14
C PHE A 403 11.47 4.17 9.28
N GLU A 404 11.22 5.16 10.13
CA GLU A 404 11.91 5.36 11.40
C GLU A 404 10.97 4.95 12.54
N GLU A 405 11.50 4.20 13.52
CA GLU A 405 10.73 3.79 14.69
C GLU A 405 10.42 5.02 15.57
N VAL A 406 9.12 5.29 15.74
CA VAL A 406 8.62 6.31 16.66
C VAL A 406 8.67 5.77 18.09
N GLY A 407 8.27 4.50 18.26
CA GLY A 407 8.41 3.79 19.52
C GLY A 407 7.65 2.46 19.55
N ARG A 408 7.84 1.74 20.65
CA ARG A 408 7.16 0.50 21.00
C ARG A 408 6.31 0.70 22.25
N PHE A 409 5.05 0.32 22.17
CA PHE A 409 4.04 0.62 23.18
C PHE A 409 3.34 -0.66 23.62
N ALA A 410 3.27 -0.87 24.93
CA ALA A 410 2.38 -1.87 25.50
C ALA A 410 0.94 -1.34 25.44
N VAL A 411 0.02 -2.16 24.97
CA VAL A 411 -1.39 -1.81 24.81
C VAL A 411 -2.16 -2.32 26.03
N PRO A 412 -2.79 -1.43 26.82
CA PRO A 412 -3.69 -1.84 27.90
C PRO A 412 -4.76 -2.80 27.38
N GLN A 413 -4.95 -3.91 28.09
CA GLN A 413 -5.96 -4.92 27.73
C GLN A 413 -7.32 -4.51 28.27
N ALA A 414 -7.85 -3.40 27.74
CA ALA A 414 -9.17 -2.87 28.06
C ALA A 414 -9.81 -2.26 26.81
N ALA A 415 -11.13 -2.45 26.65
CA ALA A 415 -11.88 -1.86 25.55
C ALA A 415 -11.80 -0.32 25.58
N GLY A 416 -11.94 0.29 24.41
CA GLY A 416 -11.87 1.74 24.23
C GLY A 416 -10.50 2.24 23.75
N ASP A 417 -10.30 3.54 23.89
CA ASP A 417 -9.24 4.28 23.21
C ASP A 417 -7.87 4.16 23.87
N GLN A 418 -6.89 3.75 23.08
CA GLN A 418 -5.48 3.68 23.45
C GLN A 418 -4.70 4.73 22.67
N THR A 419 -4.19 5.75 23.37
CA THR A 419 -3.49 6.89 22.73
C THR A 419 -1.99 6.66 22.72
N ILE A 420 -1.38 6.86 21.55
CA ILE A 420 0.05 6.69 21.30
C ILE A 420 0.62 8.00 20.73
N PRO A 421 1.54 8.69 21.42
CA PRO A 421 2.15 9.92 20.91
C PRO A 421 3.05 9.62 19.71
N VAL A 422 3.01 10.49 18.69
CA VAL A 422 3.81 10.34 17.47
C VAL A 422 4.73 11.54 17.26
N ASN A 423 4.18 12.76 17.19
CA ASN A 423 4.93 14.02 17.02
C ASN A 423 5.97 14.00 15.87
N ARG A 424 5.60 13.44 14.71
CA ARG A 424 6.49 13.31 13.54
C ARG A 424 5.78 13.72 12.25
N ARG A 425 6.57 14.22 11.30
CA ARG A 425 6.09 14.41 9.93
C ARG A 425 6.12 13.07 9.20
N ALA A 426 5.00 12.67 8.62
CA ALA A 426 4.85 11.40 7.94
C ALA A 426 3.92 11.52 6.73
N ARG A 427 4.30 10.89 5.62
CA ARG A 427 3.38 10.56 4.52
C ARG A 427 2.70 9.22 4.77
N PHE A 428 3.47 8.27 5.32
CA PHE A 428 3.00 6.95 5.69
C PHE A 428 3.31 6.68 7.15
N LEU A 429 2.35 6.08 7.85
CA LEU A 429 2.51 5.61 9.22
C LEU A 429 2.30 4.10 9.24
N ARG A 430 3.26 3.36 9.78
CA ARG A 430 3.21 1.90 9.89
C ARG A 430 2.94 1.51 11.34
N LEU A 431 1.85 0.76 11.55
CA LEU A 431 1.50 0.14 12.80
C LEU A 431 1.78 -1.36 12.71
N ARG A 432 2.71 -1.84 13.52
CA ARG A 432 3.01 -3.27 13.65
C ARG A 432 2.53 -3.79 14.98
N VAL A 433 1.61 -4.74 14.96
CA VAL A 433 1.23 -5.49 16.16
C VAL A 433 2.19 -6.66 16.27
N THR A 434 3.11 -6.61 17.22
CA THR A 434 4.17 -7.63 17.37
C THR A 434 3.74 -8.76 18.30
N GLU A 435 2.82 -8.49 19.21
CA GLU A 435 2.32 -9.45 20.19
C GLU A 435 0.80 -9.29 20.40
N ALA A 436 0.13 -10.42 20.61
CA ALA A 436 -1.28 -10.54 20.97
C ALA A 436 -1.45 -11.78 21.88
N ALA A 437 -2.69 -12.15 22.24
CA ALA A 437 -2.89 -13.42 22.96
C ALA A 437 -2.46 -14.61 22.08
N GLU A 438 -1.73 -15.56 22.68
CA GLU A 438 -1.08 -16.64 21.93
C GLU A 438 -2.07 -17.47 21.10
N GLY A 439 -1.76 -17.67 19.81
CA GLY A 439 -2.60 -18.40 18.88
C GLY A 439 -3.88 -17.69 18.44
N ARG A 440 -4.18 -16.50 18.98
CA ARG A 440 -5.35 -15.70 18.63
C ARG A 440 -5.01 -14.65 17.56
N ARG A 441 -6.00 -14.34 16.74
CA ARG A 441 -5.97 -13.26 15.75
C ARG A 441 -6.06 -11.91 16.44
N VAL A 442 -5.49 -10.91 15.80
CA VAL A 442 -5.58 -9.52 16.24
C VAL A 442 -6.90 -8.93 15.77
N ALA A 443 -7.62 -8.29 16.69
CA ALA A 443 -8.82 -7.50 16.44
C ALA A 443 -8.60 -6.04 16.86
N ILE A 444 -8.94 -5.12 15.97
CA ILE A 444 -8.87 -3.67 16.16
C ILE A 444 -10.21 -3.10 15.69
N GLY A 445 -10.79 -2.17 16.45
CA GLY A 445 -11.97 -1.44 16.01
C GLY A 445 -11.52 -0.42 14.98
N GLU A 446 -11.07 0.74 15.46
CA GLU A 446 -10.70 1.89 14.63
C GLU A 446 -9.24 2.32 14.90
N VAL A 447 -8.57 2.89 13.89
CA VAL A 447 -7.26 3.54 13.97
C VAL A 447 -7.37 4.99 13.51
N ARG A 448 -7.37 5.92 14.47
CA ARG A 448 -7.40 7.35 14.19
C ARG A 448 -5.99 7.92 14.21
N VAL A 449 -5.66 8.73 13.21
CA VAL A 449 -4.40 9.48 13.14
C VAL A 449 -4.73 10.95 13.25
N LEU A 450 -4.40 11.56 14.40
CA LEU A 450 -4.74 12.95 14.66
C LEU A 450 -3.63 13.87 14.18
N GLU A 451 -4.00 14.78 13.29
CA GLU A 451 -3.09 15.80 12.76
C GLU A 451 -2.70 16.79 13.87
N GLY A 452 -1.40 17.10 13.92
CA GLY A 452 -0.84 18.10 14.82
C GLY A 452 -0.88 19.52 14.26
N THR A 453 -0.52 20.47 15.11
CA THR A 453 -0.38 21.88 14.73
C THR A 453 1.02 22.37 15.10
N ALA A 454 1.55 23.29 14.30
CA ALA A 454 2.83 23.96 14.57
C ALA A 454 2.86 25.32 13.85
N PRO A 455 3.65 26.31 14.33
CA PRO A 455 3.86 27.55 13.60
C PRO A 455 4.34 27.28 12.16
N GLY A 456 3.66 27.87 11.18
CA GLY A 456 3.96 27.68 9.75
C GLY A 456 3.52 26.33 9.16
N TYR A 457 2.84 25.47 9.93
CA TYR A 457 2.20 24.26 9.41
C TYR A 457 0.75 24.56 9.03
N THR A 458 0.36 24.12 7.83
CA THR A 458 -1.02 24.18 7.33
C THR A 458 -1.55 22.76 7.22
N SER A 459 -2.80 22.54 7.64
CA SER A 459 -3.44 21.22 7.55
C SER A 459 -3.39 20.69 6.12
N ILE A 460 -3.09 19.41 5.97
CA ILE A 460 -3.05 18.77 4.64
C ILE A 460 -4.42 18.76 3.95
N LEU A 461 -5.52 18.88 4.71
CA LEU A 461 -6.89 18.92 4.20
C LEU A 461 -7.25 20.21 3.46
N LEU A 462 -6.38 21.23 3.50
CA LEU A 462 -6.55 22.47 2.73
C LEU A 462 -5.94 22.37 1.32
N THR A 463 -5.25 21.28 1.01
CA THR A 463 -4.66 21.05 -0.31
C THR A 463 -5.76 20.77 -1.33
N THR A 464 -5.75 21.47 -2.45
CA THR A 464 -6.77 21.29 -3.50
C THR A 464 -6.51 20.05 -4.34
N THR A 465 -7.55 19.46 -4.94
CA THR A 465 -7.41 18.35 -5.89
C THR A 465 -6.44 18.70 -7.02
N GLN A 466 -6.52 19.92 -7.57
CA GLN A 466 -5.62 20.37 -8.63
C GLN A 466 -4.15 20.47 -8.16
N GLU A 467 -3.89 20.86 -6.91
CA GLU A 467 -2.54 20.83 -6.34
C GLU A 467 -2.03 19.40 -6.16
N LEU A 468 -2.89 18.49 -5.68
CA LEU A 468 -2.55 17.06 -5.54
C LEU A 468 -2.21 16.43 -6.90
N GLU A 469 -3.01 16.70 -7.93
CA GLU A 469 -2.76 16.18 -9.28
C GLU A 469 -1.46 16.73 -9.87
N ARG A 470 -1.19 18.02 -9.69
CA ARG A 470 0.10 18.62 -10.11
C ARG A 470 1.29 17.99 -9.38
N GLN A 471 1.17 17.74 -8.08
CA GLN A 471 2.22 17.09 -7.29
C GLN A 471 2.43 15.62 -7.68
N ALA A 472 1.36 14.89 -7.96
CA ALA A 472 1.43 13.51 -8.44
C ALA A 472 2.05 13.39 -9.84
N ALA A 473 1.82 14.38 -10.71
CA ALA A 473 2.41 14.45 -12.04
C ALA A 473 3.90 14.87 -12.01
N ALA A 474 4.31 15.62 -10.99
CA ALA A 474 5.67 16.16 -10.87
C ALA A 474 6.72 15.05 -10.82
N VAL A 475 7.84 15.27 -11.50
CA VAL A 475 9.02 14.40 -11.37
C VAL A 475 9.54 14.53 -9.94
N PRO A 476 9.70 13.42 -9.19
CA PRO A 476 10.24 13.49 -7.84
C PRO A 476 11.57 14.22 -7.84
N PRO A 477 11.84 15.11 -6.87
CA PRO A 477 13.07 15.87 -6.86
C PRO A 477 14.29 14.93 -6.89
N PRO A 478 15.41 15.41 -7.47
CA PRO A 478 16.63 14.64 -7.55
C PRO A 478 17.06 14.18 -6.16
N VAL A 479 17.40 12.89 -6.05
CA VAL A 479 17.78 12.23 -4.80
C VAL A 479 19.05 12.84 -4.21
N GLU A 480 19.92 13.37 -5.05
CA GLU A 480 21.13 14.08 -4.67
C GLU A 480 21.05 15.49 -5.27
N ASP A 481 21.56 16.49 -4.56
CA ASP A 481 21.74 17.82 -5.13
C ASP A 481 22.76 17.74 -6.29
N PRO A 482 22.34 17.99 -7.54
CA PRO A 482 23.25 17.94 -8.68
C PRO A 482 24.42 18.94 -8.55
N ALA A 483 24.20 20.07 -7.85
CA ALA A 483 25.22 21.11 -7.67
C ALA A 483 26.31 20.70 -6.66
N ALA A 484 26.04 19.72 -5.80
CA ALA A 484 26.97 19.25 -4.79
C ALA A 484 27.93 18.15 -5.31
N ALA A 485 27.79 17.73 -6.58
CA ALA A 485 28.62 16.70 -7.21
C ALA A 485 29.52 17.29 -8.31
N ALA A 486 30.74 16.77 -8.43
CA ALA A 486 31.59 17.08 -9.57
C ALA A 486 31.02 16.42 -10.83
N VAL A 487 30.86 17.19 -11.91
CA VAL A 487 30.48 16.61 -13.21
C VAL A 487 31.69 15.89 -13.78
N GLU A 488 31.46 14.73 -14.39
CA GLU A 488 32.49 14.07 -15.18
C GLU A 488 32.96 14.94 -16.37
N GLN A 489 34.02 14.48 -17.01
CA GLN A 489 34.63 15.08 -18.19
C GLN A 489 34.64 14.02 -19.28
N GLU A 490 34.11 14.37 -20.45
CA GLU A 490 34.14 13.52 -21.64
C GLU A 490 35.30 13.90 -22.58
N ALA A 491 35.86 12.99 -23.37
CA ALA A 491 35.52 11.56 -23.43
C ALA A 491 36.21 10.76 -22.31
N ASN A 492 35.49 9.85 -21.64
CA ASN A 492 36.06 8.92 -20.64
C ASN A 492 35.76 7.43 -20.94
N ASP A 493 35.46 7.13 -22.21
CA ASP A 493 34.99 5.84 -22.73
C ASP A 493 35.98 4.68 -22.67
N THR A 494 37.25 4.96 -22.35
CA THR A 494 38.32 3.97 -22.33
C THR A 494 39.17 4.09 -21.06
N PRO A 495 39.84 3.01 -20.63
CA PRO A 495 40.76 3.05 -19.48
C PRO A 495 41.84 4.14 -19.59
N ALA A 496 42.28 4.50 -20.80
CA ALA A 496 43.29 5.52 -21.03
C ALA A 496 42.76 6.95 -20.83
N GLN A 497 41.44 7.14 -20.94
CA GLN A 497 40.75 8.42 -20.78
C GLN A 497 40.09 8.55 -19.40
N ALA A 498 40.35 7.61 -18.50
CA ALA A 498 39.61 7.48 -17.26
C ALA A 498 39.76 8.68 -16.31
N ASN A 499 38.64 9.17 -15.81
CA ASN A 499 38.59 10.34 -14.92
C ASN A 499 39.05 9.98 -13.50
N PRO A 500 39.67 10.91 -12.75
CA PRO A 500 40.06 10.62 -11.38
C PRO A 500 38.85 10.54 -10.44
N LEU A 501 38.64 9.39 -9.79
CA LEU A 501 37.67 9.22 -8.70
C LEU A 501 38.35 9.48 -7.36
N VAL A 502 38.40 10.75 -6.95
CA VAL A 502 39.03 11.18 -5.71
C VAL A 502 38.22 10.68 -4.49
N PRO A 503 38.82 9.91 -3.56
CA PRO A 503 38.11 9.44 -2.36
C PRO A 503 37.47 10.58 -1.56
N GLY A 504 36.24 10.36 -1.11
CA GLY A 504 35.42 11.31 -0.36
C GLY A 504 34.63 12.29 -1.24
N ARG A 505 35.07 12.55 -2.48
CA ARG A 505 34.38 13.42 -3.44
C ARG A 505 33.31 12.67 -4.20
N ARG A 506 32.16 13.30 -4.43
CA ARG A 506 31.06 12.76 -5.24
C ARG A 506 31.21 13.21 -6.69
N VAL A 507 31.01 12.27 -7.60
CA VAL A 507 30.99 12.50 -9.05
C VAL A 507 29.59 12.23 -9.57
N ARG A 508 29.16 12.99 -10.57
CA ARG A 508 27.91 12.85 -11.32
C ARG A 508 28.26 12.64 -12.79
N GLY A 509 27.69 11.61 -13.39
CA GLY A 509 27.88 11.28 -14.80
C GLY A 509 26.61 10.76 -15.47
N THR A 510 26.66 10.53 -16.78
CA THR A 510 25.58 10.01 -17.63
C THR A 510 26.17 9.24 -18.79
N ILE A 511 25.76 7.98 -18.96
CA ILE A 511 26.19 7.11 -20.08
C ILE A 511 25.48 7.55 -21.37
N ASP A 512 26.09 8.38 -22.22
CA ASP A 512 25.49 8.95 -23.43
C ASP A 512 26.45 9.01 -24.64
N PRO A 513 26.28 8.14 -25.66
CA PRO A 513 25.10 7.30 -25.90
C PRO A 513 25.04 6.00 -25.08
N LEU A 514 23.81 5.52 -24.84
CA LEU A 514 23.58 4.21 -24.26
C LEU A 514 24.37 3.11 -24.99
N GLY A 515 25.23 2.41 -24.26
CA GLY A 515 26.08 1.34 -24.77
C GLY A 515 27.58 1.60 -24.58
N GLU A 516 27.97 2.84 -24.29
CA GLU A 516 29.34 3.17 -23.89
C GLU A 516 29.65 2.81 -22.42
N ALA A 517 30.83 3.18 -21.95
CA ALA A 517 31.29 2.88 -20.62
C ALA A 517 32.22 3.95 -20.07
N ASP A 518 31.84 4.55 -18.95
CA ASP A 518 32.67 5.57 -18.32
C ASP A 518 33.70 4.91 -17.42
N PHE A 519 34.96 5.31 -17.57
CA PHE A 519 36.06 4.82 -16.75
C PHE A 519 36.51 5.87 -15.74
N PHE A 520 36.76 5.41 -14.52
CA PHE A 520 37.40 6.21 -13.49
C PHE A 520 38.63 5.51 -12.92
N THR A 521 39.68 6.27 -12.62
CA THR A 521 40.87 5.81 -11.90
C THR A 521 40.72 6.05 -10.41
N LEU A 522 41.04 5.05 -9.60
CA LEU A 522 41.03 5.10 -8.14
C LEU A 522 42.32 4.53 -7.59
N THR A 523 43.14 5.37 -6.97
CA THR A 523 44.38 4.94 -6.30
C THR A 523 44.12 4.59 -4.84
N VAL A 524 44.42 3.35 -4.45
CA VAL A 524 44.32 2.86 -3.08
C VAL A 524 45.71 2.94 -2.41
N PRO A 525 45.89 3.72 -1.32
CA PRO A 525 47.20 3.93 -0.71
C PRO A 525 47.67 2.70 0.10
N ALA A 526 48.98 2.46 0.14
CA ALA A 526 49.61 1.49 1.05
C ALA A 526 49.46 1.92 2.53
N PRO A 527 49.32 1.00 3.51
CA PRO A 527 49.49 -0.46 3.44
C PRO A 527 48.19 -1.27 3.21
N THR A 528 48.34 -2.60 3.13
CA THR A 528 47.27 -3.59 2.90
C THR A 528 46.14 -3.55 3.95
N GLY A 529 44.93 -4.00 3.58
CA GLY A 529 43.77 -4.06 4.49
C GLY A 529 42.83 -2.86 4.41
N THR A 530 42.96 -2.04 3.36
CA THR A 530 42.03 -0.94 3.08
C THR A 530 40.70 -1.48 2.55
N VAL A 531 39.59 -1.00 3.10
CA VAL A 531 38.25 -1.26 2.61
C VAL A 531 37.83 -0.10 1.71
N LEU A 532 37.41 -0.42 0.49
CA LEU A 532 36.76 0.53 -0.42
C LEU A 532 35.25 0.40 -0.25
N THR A 533 34.60 1.50 0.11
CA THR A 533 33.15 1.65 0.02
C THR A 533 32.81 2.47 -1.22
N LEU A 534 32.04 1.89 -2.16
CA LEU A 534 31.44 2.63 -3.26
C LEU A 534 29.97 2.90 -2.94
N GLU A 535 29.61 4.18 -2.85
CA GLU A 535 28.23 4.65 -2.83
C GLU A 535 27.80 4.95 -4.26
N VAL A 536 26.65 4.39 -4.67
CA VAL A 536 26.05 4.58 -5.98
C VAL A 536 24.64 5.14 -5.77
N ALA A 537 24.30 6.19 -6.50
CA ALA A 537 22.93 6.67 -6.60
C ALA A 537 22.54 6.89 -8.06
N GLY A 538 21.25 6.84 -8.36
CA GLY A 538 20.74 7.08 -9.70
C GLY A 538 19.34 7.70 -9.67
N GLN A 539 18.97 8.35 -10.77
CA GLN A 539 17.67 8.97 -10.93
C GLN A 539 16.98 8.51 -12.23
N PRO A 540 15.69 8.13 -12.17
CA PRO A 540 14.84 8.04 -10.98
C PRO A 540 15.21 6.89 -10.03
N ALA A 541 16.04 5.95 -10.45
CA ALA A 541 16.60 4.86 -9.65
C ALA A 541 18.01 4.50 -10.17
N ILE A 542 18.71 3.58 -9.51
CA ILE A 542 20.02 3.12 -10.00
C ILE A 542 19.82 2.28 -11.27
N ARG A 543 20.37 2.77 -12.38
CA ARG A 543 20.30 2.14 -13.71
C ARG A 543 21.65 1.63 -14.20
N SER A 544 22.73 2.12 -13.61
CA SER A 544 24.09 1.80 -14.05
C SER A 544 24.62 0.57 -13.30
N SER A 545 25.37 -0.26 -14.02
CA SER A 545 26.26 -1.25 -13.43
C SER A 545 27.61 -0.61 -13.14
N VAL A 546 28.18 -0.92 -11.98
CA VAL A 546 29.50 -0.42 -11.54
C VAL A 546 30.41 -1.62 -11.34
N THR A 547 31.55 -1.63 -12.02
CA THR A 547 32.53 -2.72 -11.96
C THR A 547 33.87 -2.19 -11.48
N LEU A 548 34.41 -2.78 -10.43
CA LEU A 548 35.78 -2.53 -9.98
C LEU A 548 36.72 -3.49 -10.70
N GLN A 549 37.78 -2.95 -11.29
CA GLN A 549 38.77 -3.69 -12.07
C GLN A 549 40.19 -3.42 -11.56
N ASP A 550 41.08 -4.39 -11.78
CA ASP A 550 42.54 -4.19 -11.62
C ASP A 550 43.13 -3.38 -12.80
N PRO A 551 44.40 -2.94 -12.73
CA PRO A 551 45.05 -2.23 -13.84
C PRO A 551 45.13 -3.00 -15.17
N ALA A 552 44.95 -4.33 -15.13
CA ALA A 552 44.91 -5.18 -16.32
C ALA A 552 43.48 -5.35 -16.87
N GLY A 553 42.49 -4.65 -16.30
CA GLY A 553 41.08 -4.69 -16.71
C GLY A 553 40.30 -5.89 -16.20
N ARG A 554 40.86 -6.72 -15.31
CA ARG A 554 40.16 -7.89 -14.76
C ARG A 554 39.17 -7.43 -13.70
N THR A 555 37.92 -7.89 -13.82
CA THR A 555 36.87 -7.60 -12.84
C THR A 555 37.20 -8.20 -11.47
N LEU A 556 37.31 -7.34 -10.47
CA LEU A 556 37.48 -7.67 -9.06
C LEU A 556 36.12 -7.76 -8.35
N ALA A 557 35.20 -6.86 -8.68
CA ALA A 557 33.83 -6.84 -8.15
C ALA A 557 32.88 -6.18 -9.16
N SER A 558 31.60 -6.56 -9.12
CA SER A 558 30.57 -5.96 -9.96
C SER A 558 29.27 -5.76 -9.18
N LEU A 559 28.64 -4.62 -9.42
CA LEU A 559 27.33 -4.24 -8.93
C LEU A 559 26.44 -4.00 -10.14
N THR A 560 25.37 -4.78 -10.27
CA THR A 560 24.41 -4.62 -11.37
C THR A 560 23.11 -4.04 -10.83
N PRO A 561 22.32 -3.31 -11.64
CA PRO A 561 21.01 -2.77 -11.22
C PRO A 561 20.09 -3.82 -10.58
N ARG A 562 20.19 -5.08 -11.00
CA ARG A 562 19.47 -6.20 -10.39
C ARG A 562 19.78 -6.39 -8.90
N ALA A 563 21.01 -6.13 -8.47
CA ALA A 563 21.48 -6.24 -7.10
C ALA A 563 21.41 -4.93 -6.31
N LEU A 564 21.03 -3.81 -6.95
CA LEU A 564 20.99 -2.47 -6.39
C LEU A 564 19.52 -2.07 -6.13
N PRO A 565 18.96 -2.34 -4.93
CA PRO A 565 17.60 -1.93 -4.63
C PRO A 565 17.53 -0.40 -4.48
N GLY A 566 16.57 0.22 -5.18
CA GLY A 566 16.17 1.61 -4.92
C GLY A 566 17.03 2.68 -5.63
N ARG A 567 17.08 3.86 -5.01
CA ARG A 567 17.71 5.07 -5.59
C ARG A 567 19.15 5.30 -5.11
N ARG A 568 19.54 4.63 -4.03
CA ARG A 568 20.88 4.69 -3.40
C ARG A 568 21.27 3.31 -2.91
N ALA A 569 22.53 2.95 -3.07
CA ALA A 569 23.09 1.73 -2.52
C ALA A 569 24.57 1.92 -2.24
N ALA A 570 25.12 1.17 -1.30
CA ALA A 570 26.52 1.29 -0.94
C ALA A 570 27.10 -0.07 -0.54
N PHE A 571 28.31 -0.34 -1.03
CA PHE A 571 28.93 -1.66 -0.96
C PHE A 571 30.38 -1.52 -0.59
N SER A 572 30.89 -2.50 0.16
CA SER A 572 32.27 -2.48 0.62
C SER A 572 33.01 -3.76 0.25
N TRP A 573 34.28 -3.61 -0.11
CA TRP A 573 35.22 -4.71 -0.40
C TRP A 573 36.58 -4.43 0.19
N ALA A 574 37.28 -5.49 0.58
CA ALA A 574 38.71 -5.40 0.83
C ALA A 574 39.44 -5.27 -0.51
N VAL A 575 40.26 -4.22 -0.65
CA VAL A 575 41.02 -3.94 -1.87
C VAL A 575 42.52 -3.94 -1.60
N ARG A 576 43.30 -4.35 -2.60
CA ARG A 576 44.77 -4.28 -2.51
C ARG A 576 45.22 -2.83 -2.71
N PRO A 577 46.40 -2.43 -2.19
CA PRO A 577 47.00 -1.16 -2.55
C PRO A 577 47.34 -1.11 -4.04
N GLY A 578 47.29 0.09 -4.64
CA GLY A 578 47.59 0.33 -6.05
C GLY A 578 46.42 0.97 -6.80
N ASP A 579 46.63 1.16 -8.10
CA ASP A 579 45.62 1.75 -8.98
C ASP A 579 44.54 0.73 -9.32
N HIS A 580 43.30 1.21 -9.41
CA HIS A 580 42.13 0.44 -9.77
C HIS A 580 41.32 1.24 -10.79
N LEU A 581 40.56 0.53 -11.61
CA LEU A 581 39.61 1.14 -12.54
C LEU A 581 38.19 0.88 -12.04
N VAL A 582 37.37 1.91 -12.02
CA VAL A 582 35.92 1.81 -11.81
C VAL A 582 35.27 2.05 -13.16
N ARG A 583 34.66 1.01 -13.72
CA ARG A 583 33.93 1.06 -14.98
C ARG A 583 32.44 1.15 -14.70
N VAL A 584 31.78 2.17 -15.25
CA VAL A 584 30.33 2.35 -15.18
C VAL A 584 29.73 2.10 -16.55
N THR A 585 28.61 1.39 -16.59
CA THR A 585 27.90 1.09 -17.84
C THR A 585 26.41 1.11 -17.58
N GLU A 586 25.60 1.42 -18.58
CA GLU A 586 24.15 1.26 -18.47
C GLU A 586 23.67 0.06 -19.32
N PRO A 587 23.30 -1.08 -18.71
CA PRO A 587 22.82 -2.24 -19.45
C PRO A 587 21.43 -1.98 -20.08
N PRO A 588 21.09 -2.66 -21.19
CA PRO A 588 19.79 -2.55 -21.83
C PRO A 588 18.61 -2.73 -20.86
N ALA A 589 17.54 -1.98 -21.11
CA ALA A 589 16.31 -2.11 -20.35
C ALA A 589 15.51 -3.35 -20.79
N SER A 590 15.12 -4.18 -19.84
CA SER A 590 14.19 -5.29 -20.05
C SER A 590 12.81 -4.85 -19.55
N ILE A 591 11.86 -4.70 -20.47
CA ILE A 591 10.56 -4.07 -20.22
C ILE A 591 9.45 -5.09 -20.49
N VAL A 592 8.51 -5.22 -19.58
CA VAL A 592 7.26 -5.95 -19.84
C VAL A 592 6.12 -4.95 -19.94
N LEU A 593 5.53 -4.83 -21.13
CA LEU A 593 4.28 -4.09 -21.30
C LEU A 593 3.13 -5.01 -20.90
N VAL A 594 2.28 -4.56 -19.98
CA VAL A 594 1.15 -5.30 -19.43
C VAL A 594 -0.10 -4.46 -19.64
N TRP A 595 -1.10 -4.97 -20.33
CA TRP A 595 -2.36 -4.23 -20.54
C TRP A 595 -3.59 -5.07 -20.28
N ASP A 596 -4.63 -4.37 -19.83
CA ASP A 596 -5.94 -4.94 -19.60
C ASP A 596 -6.72 -5.12 -20.91
N THR A 597 -7.44 -6.23 -20.98
CA THR A 597 -8.40 -6.60 -22.01
C THR A 597 -9.71 -7.09 -21.37
N SER A 598 -9.99 -6.68 -20.13
CA SER A 598 -11.20 -6.98 -19.36
C SER A 598 -12.45 -6.36 -20.00
N GLY A 599 -13.63 -6.82 -19.56
CA GLY A 599 -14.91 -6.44 -20.13
C GLY A 599 -15.38 -5.03 -19.78
N SER A 600 -14.74 -4.36 -18.81
CA SER A 600 -15.04 -2.96 -18.45
C SER A 600 -14.54 -1.95 -19.49
N MET A 601 -13.52 -2.34 -20.28
CA MET A 601 -12.91 -1.48 -21.29
C MET A 601 -13.90 -1.19 -22.43
N ASP A 602 -14.26 0.08 -22.61
CA ASP A 602 -15.08 0.50 -23.75
C ASP A 602 -14.32 0.47 -25.10
N ALA A 603 -15.05 0.55 -26.21
CA ALA A 603 -14.47 0.47 -27.54
C ALA A 603 -13.43 1.58 -27.83
N ALA A 604 -13.65 2.77 -27.28
CA ALA A 604 -12.73 3.90 -27.43
C ALA A 604 -11.42 3.65 -26.66
N SER A 605 -11.50 3.15 -25.43
CA SER A 605 -10.36 2.82 -24.58
C SER A 605 -9.51 1.71 -25.20
N VAL A 606 -10.15 0.67 -25.76
CA VAL A 606 -9.44 -0.39 -26.50
C VAL A 606 -8.73 0.16 -27.74
N ALA A 607 -9.39 1.03 -28.52
CA ALA A 607 -8.79 1.62 -29.73
C ALA A 607 -7.58 2.51 -29.39
N ASN A 608 -7.69 3.33 -28.34
CA ASN A 608 -6.60 4.22 -27.92
C ASN A 608 -5.45 3.46 -27.25
N LEU A 609 -5.74 2.43 -26.46
CA LEU A 609 -4.73 1.49 -25.96
C LEU A 609 -3.94 0.87 -27.11
N LYS A 610 -4.64 0.37 -28.13
CA LYS A 610 -4.01 -0.22 -29.32
C LYS A 610 -3.06 0.78 -29.98
N ALA A 611 -3.52 2.00 -30.24
CA ALA A 611 -2.71 3.05 -30.85
C ALA A 611 -1.47 3.39 -29.99
N ALA A 612 -1.63 3.51 -28.67
CA ALA A 612 -0.55 3.84 -27.75
C ALA A 612 0.51 2.71 -27.66
N VAL A 613 0.08 1.45 -27.57
CA VAL A 613 0.98 0.29 -27.57
C VAL A 613 1.67 0.17 -28.91
N GLU A 614 0.95 0.21 -30.02
CA GLU A 614 1.56 0.14 -31.36
C GLU A 614 2.62 1.24 -31.54
N ALA A 615 2.31 2.49 -31.19
CA ALA A 615 3.25 3.61 -31.21
C ALA A 615 4.49 3.38 -30.32
N TYR A 616 4.34 2.78 -29.13
CA TYR A 616 5.48 2.40 -28.29
C TYR A 616 6.38 1.40 -29.03
N LEU A 617 5.78 0.36 -29.61
CA LEU A 617 6.48 -0.73 -30.29
C LEU A 617 7.22 -0.25 -31.55
N GLU A 618 6.70 0.77 -32.25
CA GLU A 618 7.37 1.37 -33.42
C GLU A 618 8.69 2.05 -33.04
N GLY A 619 8.76 2.63 -31.84
CA GLY A 619 9.91 3.43 -31.39
C GLY A 619 10.97 2.66 -30.61
N VAL A 620 10.84 1.33 -30.49
CA VAL A 620 11.75 0.48 -29.70
C VAL A 620 13.19 0.59 -30.22
N GLN A 621 14.13 0.84 -29.30
CA GLN A 621 15.56 0.95 -29.60
C GLN A 621 16.32 -0.35 -29.30
N PRO A 622 17.53 -0.57 -29.85
CA PRO A 622 18.37 -1.73 -29.52
C PRO A 622 18.76 -1.84 -28.04
N SER A 623 18.74 -0.71 -27.32
CA SER A 623 18.95 -0.63 -25.87
C SER A 623 17.73 -1.04 -25.04
N GLU A 624 16.61 -1.40 -25.68
CA GLU A 624 15.39 -1.90 -25.04
C GLU A 624 15.10 -3.33 -25.51
N ARG A 625 14.66 -4.18 -24.59
CA ARG A 625 14.20 -5.54 -24.89
C ARG A 625 12.82 -5.71 -24.26
N LEU A 626 11.82 -6.02 -25.08
CA LEU A 626 10.43 -6.08 -24.66
C LEU A 626 9.92 -7.52 -24.60
N ASN A 627 9.07 -7.78 -23.61
CA ASN A 627 8.08 -8.85 -23.63
C ASN A 627 6.70 -8.25 -23.36
N LEU A 628 5.64 -8.96 -23.73
CA LEU A 628 4.29 -8.43 -23.78
C LEU A 628 3.35 -9.37 -23.06
N ILE A 629 2.52 -8.81 -22.18
CA ILE A 629 1.47 -9.53 -21.48
C ILE A 629 0.15 -8.81 -21.71
N ARG A 630 -0.86 -9.57 -22.10
CA ARG A 630 -2.25 -9.12 -21.93
C ARG A 630 -2.91 -9.93 -20.82
N PHE A 631 -3.92 -9.36 -20.19
CA PHE A 631 -4.73 -10.09 -19.24
C PHE A 631 -6.22 -9.83 -19.42
N SER A 632 -7.01 -10.89 -19.23
CA SER A 632 -8.47 -10.90 -19.27
C SER A 632 -8.95 -12.07 -18.42
N GLY A 633 -10.03 -11.95 -17.68
CA GLY A 633 -10.63 -13.08 -16.95
C GLY A 633 -11.57 -13.91 -17.82
N ARG A 634 -12.08 -15.03 -17.30
CA ARG A 634 -13.30 -15.66 -17.83
C ARG A 634 -14.46 -15.27 -16.91
N PRO A 635 -15.58 -14.70 -17.40
CA PRO A 635 -16.73 -14.40 -16.55
C PRO A 635 -17.16 -15.67 -15.79
N GLY A 636 -17.31 -15.58 -14.47
CA GLY A 636 -17.82 -16.67 -13.62
C GLY A 636 -16.89 -17.88 -13.41
N VAL A 637 -15.64 -17.88 -13.91
CA VAL A 637 -14.71 -19.00 -13.76
C VAL A 637 -13.42 -18.56 -13.07
N LYS A 638 -13.17 -19.06 -11.86
CA LYS A 638 -11.97 -18.77 -11.05
C LYS A 638 -10.67 -19.43 -11.56
N ASP A 639 -10.75 -20.27 -12.61
CA ASP A 639 -9.63 -21.11 -13.03
C ASP A 639 -9.64 -21.48 -14.55
N PRO A 640 -8.55 -21.26 -15.34
CA PRO A 640 -7.38 -20.43 -15.05
C PRO A 640 -7.52 -18.95 -15.45
N PRO A 641 -6.86 -18.02 -14.73
CA PRO A 641 -6.80 -16.61 -15.11
C PRO A 641 -6.12 -16.48 -16.47
N ALA A 642 -6.74 -15.76 -17.41
CA ALA A 642 -6.21 -15.62 -18.76
C ALA A 642 -5.18 -14.48 -18.80
N VAL A 643 -4.01 -14.74 -18.20
CA VAL A 643 -2.78 -13.95 -18.38
C VAL A 643 -1.96 -14.59 -19.49
N GLU A 644 -1.85 -13.92 -20.64
CA GLU A 644 -1.17 -14.45 -21.82
C GLU A 644 0.16 -13.69 -22.01
N THR A 645 1.28 -14.43 -22.02
CA THR A 645 2.57 -13.89 -22.48
C THR A 645 2.67 -14.09 -24.00
N LEU A 646 2.87 -13.01 -24.75
CA LEU A 646 2.77 -13.03 -26.22
C LEU A 646 4.09 -13.39 -26.92
N LEU A 647 5.21 -13.38 -26.20
CA LEU A 647 6.53 -13.69 -26.75
C LEU A 647 7.27 -14.73 -25.91
N PRO A 648 7.92 -15.73 -26.54
CA PRO A 648 8.69 -16.76 -25.84
C PRO A 648 9.99 -16.21 -25.22
N ALA A 649 10.50 -15.09 -25.73
CA ALA A 649 11.70 -14.42 -25.24
C ALA A 649 11.61 -12.91 -25.47
N PHE A 650 12.39 -12.14 -24.70
CA PHE A 650 12.50 -10.70 -24.89
C PHE A 650 13.13 -10.37 -26.26
N THR A 651 12.66 -9.31 -26.92
CA THR A 651 13.17 -8.88 -28.23
C THR A 651 13.16 -7.36 -28.38
N SER A 652 14.07 -6.84 -29.21
CA SER A 652 14.13 -5.44 -29.64
C SER A 652 13.63 -5.25 -31.09
N ASP A 653 13.13 -6.31 -31.73
CA ASP A 653 12.69 -6.30 -33.15
C ASP A 653 11.24 -5.77 -33.26
N PRO A 654 11.02 -4.58 -33.84
CA PRO A 654 9.68 -4.00 -33.97
C PRO A 654 8.72 -4.85 -34.81
N ALA A 655 9.23 -5.60 -35.80
CA ALA A 655 8.38 -6.43 -36.65
C ALA A 655 7.84 -7.64 -35.88
N ARG A 656 8.67 -8.27 -35.04
CA ARG A 656 8.23 -9.35 -34.13
C ARG A 656 7.24 -8.84 -33.10
N LEU A 657 7.50 -7.67 -32.51
CA LEU A 657 6.63 -7.05 -31.52
C LEU A 657 5.24 -6.74 -32.10
N ARG A 658 5.18 -6.10 -33.27
CA ARG A 658 3.92 -5.80 -33.97
C ARG A 658 3.17 -7.07 -34.38
N ALA A 659 3.87 -8.11 -34.83
CA ALA A 659 3.26 -9.38 -35.15
C ALA A 659 2.62 -10.05 -33.92
N ALA A 660 3.23 -9.92 -32.74
CA ALA A 660 2.75 -10.53 -31.50
C ALA A 660 1.47 -9.87 -30.95
N VAL A 661 1.24 -8.58 -31.19
CA VAL A 661 0.04 -7.86 -30.72
C VAL A 661 -1.14 -7.89 -31.68
N ARG A 662 -0.96 -8.49 -32.87
CA ARG A 662 -2.04 -8.58 -33.87
C ARG A 662 -3.23 -9.34 -33.30
N ASP A 663 -4.42 -8.75 -33.40
CA ASP A 663 -5.68 -9.31 -32.90
C ASP A 663 -5.69 -9.60 -31.39
N ARG A 664 -4.95 -8.81 -30.60
CA ARG A 664 -4.85 -8.92 -29.13
C ARG A 664 -5.48 -7.75 -28.36
N PHE A 665 -6.23 -6.89 -29.03
CA PHE A 665 -6.94 -5.75 -28.43
C PHE A 665 -8.45 -5.95 -28.56
N PHE A 666 -9.07 -6.38 -27.46
CA PHE A 666 -10.52 -6.58 -27.32
C PHE A 666 -10.89 -6.50 -25.83
N ALA A 667 -12.17 -6.33 -25.51
CA ALA A 667 -12.66 -6.24 -24.13
C ALA A 667 -13.51 -7.46 -23.77
N LYS A 668 -13.05 -8.29 -22.81
CA LYS A 668 -13.77 -9.46 -22.32
C LYS A 668 -13.28 -9.93 -20.95
N GLY A 669 -14.22 -10.25 -20.05
CA GLY A 669 -13.93 -10.98 -18.81
C GLY A 669 -13.49 -10.11 -17.64
N GLY A 670 -12.98 -10.75 -16.57
CA GLY A 670 -12.54 -10.06 -15.35
C GLY A 670 -11.10 -9.50 -15.39
N THR A 671 -10.62 -9.00 -14.26
CA THR A 671 -9.37 -8.22 -14.14
C THR A 671 -8.38 -8.92 -13.18
N PRO A 672 -7.59 -9.92 -13.63
CA PRO A 672 -6.57 -10.59 -12.82
C PRO A 672 -5.24 -9.80 -12.76
N LEU A 673 -5.30 -8.57 -12.25
CA LEU A 673 -4.20 -7.60 -12.21
C LEU A 673 -2.97 -8.10 -11.44
N TYR A 674 -3.15 -8.65 -10.23
CA TYR A 674 -2.04 -9.12 -9.40
C TYR A 674 -1.31 -10.31 -10.05
N ASP A 675 -2.05 -11.22 -10.69
CA ASP A 675 -1.46 -12.34 -11.43
C ASP A 675 -0.71 -11.89 -12.70
N ALA A 676 -1.19 -10.86 -13.39
CA ALA A 676 -0.49 -10.27 -14.53
C ALA A 676 0.87 -9.66 -14.12
N VAL A 677 0.90 -8.92 -13.02
CA VAL A 677 2.15 -8.38 -12.45
C VAL A 677 3.08 -9.51 -11.99
N ARG A 678 2.56 -10.57 -11.36
CA ARG A 678 3.34 -11.76 -11.01
C ARG A 678 4.00 -12.40 -12.21
N GLN A 679 3.27 -12.56 -13.31
CA GLN A 679 3.82 -13.13 -14.53
C GLN A 679 4.92 -12.25 -15.12
N ALA A 680 4.73 -10.92 -15.13
CA ALA A 680 5.75 -9.97 -15.57
C ALA A 680 7.02 -10.05 -14.71
N VAL A 681 6.87 -10.16 -13.38
CA VAL A 681 7.98 -10.35 -12.44
C VAL A 681 8.74 -11.65 -12.74
N VAL A 682 8.05 -12.76 -13.01
CA VAL A 682 8.69 -14.04 -13.36
C VAL A 682 9.55 -13.91 -14.63
N LEU A 683 9.04 -13.26 -15.68
CA LEU A 683 9.81 -13.01 -16.91
C LEU A 683 11.05 -12.16 -16.62
N LEU A 684 10.90 -11.09 -15.84
CA LEU A 684 11.98 -10.15 -15.54
C LEU A 684 13.01 -10.69 -14.55
N GLN A 685 12.70 -11.73 -13.77
CA GLN A 685 13.71 -12.39 -12.93
C GLN A 685 14.81 -13.06 -13.75
N GLN A 686 14.48 -13.52 -14.95
CA GLN A 686 15.43 -14.13 -15.88
C GLN A 686 16.11 -13.09 -16.78
N ALA A 687 15.60 -11.86 -16.79
CA ALA A 687 16.12 -10.79 -17.62
C ALA A 687 17.28 -10.04 -16.95
N GLU A 688 18.25 -9.63 -17.76
CA GLU A 688 19.38 -8.80 -17.32
C GLU A 688 19.10 -7.31 -17.51
N GLY A 689 19.87 -6.48 -16.81
CA GLY A 689 19.84 -5.03 -16.94
C GLY A 689 18.69 -4.36 -16.21
N ASN A 690 18.22 -3.26 -16.77
CA ASN A 690 17.25 -2.37 -16.15
C ASN A 690 15.82 -2.90 -16.31
N ARG A 691 15.21 -3.37 -15.22
CA ARG A 691 13.92 -4.08 -15.28
C ARG A 691 12.76 -3.13 -14.99
N ALA A 692 11.73 -3.16 -15.83
CA ALA A 692 10.52 -2.36 -15.64
C ALA A 692 9.27 -3.11 -16.14
N ILE A 693 8.16 -2.84 -15.46
CA ILE A 693 6.82 -3.24 -15.87
C ILE A 693 6.07 -1.94 -16.17
N VAL A 694 5.39 -1.88 -17.31
CA VAL A 694 4.45 -0.80 -17.62
C VAL A 694 3.07 -1.43 -17.66
N LEU A 695 2.30 -1.24 -16.58
CA LEU A 695 0.97 -1.78 -16.40
C LEU A 695 -0.09 -0.75 -16.79
N MET A 696 -1.06 -1.15 -17.60
CA MET A 696 -2.25 -0.39 -17.89
C MET A 696 -3.53 -1.15 -17.51
N THR A 697 -4.47 -0.45 -16.87
CA THR A 697 -5.76 -0.99 -16.40
C THR A 697 -6.80 0.12 -16.26
N ASP A 698 -8.09 -0.20 -16.45
CA ASP A 698 -9.23 0.68 -16.15
C ASP A 698 -9.94 0.30 -14.83
N GLY A 699 -9.66 -0.89 -14.31
CA GLY A 699 -10.29 -1.42 -13.10
C GLY A 699 -9.32 -1.91 -12.02
N ALA A 700 -9.87 -2.15 -10.84
CA ALA A 700 -9.21 -2.85 -9.74
C ALA A 700 -9.19 -4.37 -9.96
N ASP A 701 -8.38 -5.08 -9.16
CA ASP A 701 -8.30 -6.54 -9.26
C ASP A 701 -9.62 -7.22 -8.83
N THR A 702 -10.13 -8.13 -9.66
CA THR A 702 -11.42 -8.83 -9.39
C THR A 702 -11.30 -10.36 -9.39
N THR A 703 -10.26 -10.91 -10.01
CA THR A 703 -10.18 -12.36 -10.29
C THR A 703 -8.81 -12.99 -10.06
N SER A 704 -7.82 -12.24 -9.52
CA SER A 704 -6.51 -12.85 -9.25
C SER A 704 -6.58 -13.92 -8.17
N ARG A 705 -5.72 -14.93 -8.30
CA ARG A 705 -5.42 -15.89 -7.23
C ARG A 705 -4.39 -15.36 -6.25
N LEU A 706 -3.49 -14.51 -6.74
CA LEU A 706 -2.51 -13.87 -5.87
C LEU A 706 -3.25 -12.96 -4.90
N SER A 707 -3.08 -13.20 -3.60
CA SER A 707 -3.69 -12.36 -2.58
C SER A 707 -3.06 -10.97 -2.56
N TYR A 708 -3.80 -9.97 -2.08
CA TYR A 708 -3.28 -8.62 -1.90
C TYR A 708 -1.98 -8.57 -1.03
N PRO A 709 -1.88 -9.28 0.12
CA PRO A 709 -0.62 -9.33 0.87
C PRO A 709 0.53 -10.01 0.11
N ASP A 710 0.23 -11.01 -0.72
CA ASP A 710 1.23 -11.67 -1.56
C ASP A 710 1.71 -10.76 -2.70
N PHE A 711 0.83 -9.94 -3.28
CA PHE A 711 1.17 -8.92 -4.27
C PHE A 711 2.20 -7.94 -3.72
N TRP A 712 1.98 -7.38 -2.52
CA TRP A 712 2.97 -6.50 -1.88
C TRP A 712 4.28 -7.22 -1.56
N ARG A 713 4.22 -8.48 -1.09
CA ARG A 713 5.42 -9.29 -0.84
C ARG A 713 6.20 -9.58 -2.13
N LEU A 714 5.51 -9.78 -3.25
CA LEU A 714 6.13 -9.96 -4.56
C LEU A 714 6.91 -8.70 -4.97
N LEU A 715 6.30 -7.52 -4.85
CA LEU A 715 6.95 -6.24 -5.18
C LEU A 715 8.16 -5.97 -4.29
N ASP A 716 8.03 -6.16 -2.97
CA ASP A 716 9.10 -5.95 -2.00
C ASP A 716 10.30 -6.89 -2.24
N ARG A 717 10.06 -8.17 -2.54
CA ARG A 717 11.13 -9.16 -2.74
C ARG A 717 11.93 -8.95 -4.03
N HIS A 718 11.28 -8.50 -5.10
CA HIS A 718 11.92 -8.47 -6.43
C HIS A 718 12.38 -7.09 -6.87
N ARG A 719 11.83 -6.02 -6.25
CA ARG A 719 12.22 -4.62 -6.47
C ARG A 719 12.30 -4.24 -7.96
N ILE A 720 11.31 -4.69 -8.74
CA ILE A 720 11.14 -4.33 -10.15
C ILE A 720 10.29 -3.06 -10.21
N ARG A 721 10.71 -2.07 -11.02
CA ARG A 721 9.96 -0.82 -11.22
C ARG A 721 8.62 -1.11 -11.87
N LEU A 722 7.53 -0.68 -11.25
CA LEU A 722 6.17 -0.85 -11.75
C LEU A 722 5.58 0.52 -12.09
N TYR A 723 5.62 0.89 -13.37
CA TYR A 723 4.86 2.03 -13.87
C TYR A 723 3.41 1.63 -14.01
N THR A 724 2.50 2.49 -13.56
CA THR A 724 1.05 2.24 -13.62
C THR A 724 0.35 3.33 -14.43
N VAL A 725 -0.55 2.92 -15.31
CA VAL A 725 -1.38 3.79 -16.13
C VAL A 725 -2.83 3.39 -15.90
N GLY A 726 -3.56 4.23 -15.18
CA GLY A 726 -4.97 4.05 -14.90
C GLY A 726 -5.85 4.82 -15.88
N LEU A 727 -6.90 4.17 -16.39
CA LEU A 727 -7.92 4.79 -17.24
C LEU A 727 -9.30 4.73 -16.58
N GLY A 728 -10.21 5.56 -17.10
CA GLY A 728 -11.62 5.50 -16.72
C GLY A 728 -11.92 6.12 -15.36
N ARG A 729 -13.17 5.91 -14.93
CA ARG A 729 -13.76 6.59 -13.76
C ARG A 729 -13.92 5.68 -12.54
N ASP A 730 -13.56 4.41 -12.67
CA ASP A 730 -13.81 3.39 -11.64
C ASP A 730 -12.63 3.26 -10.66
N LEU A 731 -11.39 3.48 -11.12
CA LEU A 731 -10.21 3.43 -10.25
C LEU A 731 -10.26 4.37 -9.03
N PRO A 732 -10.82 5.58 -9.10
CA PRO A 732 -10.99 6.45 -7.94
C PRO A 732 -11.98 5.92 -6.88
N VAL A 733 -12.86 4.97 -7.23
CA VAL A 733 -13.87 4.42 -6.30
C VAL A 733 -13.16 3.71 -5.14
N PHE A 734 -13.60 4.02 -3.93
CA PHE A 734 -13.06 3.42 -2.71
C PHE A 734 -13.55 1.98 -2.57
N ASP A 735 -12.61 1.04 -2.36
CA ASP A 735 -12.90 -0.36 -2.08
C ASP A 735 -12.76 -0.60 -0.56
N PRO A 736 -13.87 -0.92 0.14
CA PRO A 736 -13.84 -1.18 1.57
C PRO A 736 -12.94 -2.35 2.00
N VAL A 737 -12.88 -3.43 1.20
CA VAL A 737 -12.03 -4.60 1.48
C VAL A 737 -10.56 -4.19 1.48
N LEU A 738 -10.15 -3.39 0.50
CA LEU A 738 -8.79 -2.87 0.42
C LEU A 738 -8.51 -1.79 1.47
N GLY A 739 -9.54 -1.03 1.87
CA GLY A 739 -9.39 0.20 2.67
C GLY A 739 -8.79 1.34 1.85
N SER A 740 -8.92 1.29 0.52
CA SER A 740 -8.27 2.18 -0.44
C SER A 740 -9.01 2.11 -1.78
N SER A 741 -8.76 3.05 -2.70
CA SER A 741 -9.19 2.93 -4.10
C SER A 741 -8.14 2.22 -4.97
N GLY A 742 -8.56 1.71 -6.13
CA GLY A 742 -7.66 1.13 -7.14
C GLY A 742 -6.60 2.13 -7.62
N ARG A 743 -6.99 3.41 -7.81
CA ARG A 743 -6.09 4.53 -8.14
C ARG A 743 -5.00 4.68 -7.09
N ARG A 744 -5.37 4.71 -5.81
CA ARG A 744 -4.43 4.85 -4.69
C ARG A 744 -3.51 3.64 -4.57
N LEU A 745 -4.04 2.42 -4.74
CA LEU A 745 -3.26 1.19 -4.77
C LEU A 745 -2.18 1.23 -5.86
N LEU A 746 -2.55 1.59 -7.09
CA LEU A 746 -1.63 1.65 -8.22
C LEU A 746 -0.58 2.75 -8.05
N ALA A 747 -0.97 3.90 -7.49
CA ALA A 747 -0.04 4.98 -7.16
C ALA A 747 0.96 4.57 -6.08
N HIS A 748 0.50 3.91 -5.02
CA HIS A 748 1.35 3.42 -3.93
C HIS A 748 2.28 2.29 -4.40
N ALA A 749 1.80 1.38 -5.25
CA ALA A 749 2.63 0.31 -5.82
C ALA A 749 3.74 0.86 -6.73
N ALA A 750 3.43 1.87 -7.55
CA ALA A 750 4.42 2.57 -8.36
C ALA A 750 5.45 3.30 -7.47
N LEU A 751 4.98 4.08 -6.50
CA LEU A 751 5.84 4.80 -5.56
C LEU A 751 6.75 3.86 -4.76
N ALA A 752 6.20 2.73 -4.28
CA ALA A 752 6.94 1.71 -3.53
C ALA A 752 8.08 1.08 -4.34
N THR A 753 7.96 1.05 -5.67
CA THR A 753 8.97 0.52 -6.59
C THR A 753 9.81 1.60 -7.28
N ALA A 754 9.74 2.85 -6.79
CA ALA A 754 10.41 4.02 -7.34
C ALA A 754 10.07 4.33 -8.81
N ALA A 755 8.86 3.97 -9.23
CA ALA A 755 8.28 4.28 -10.54
C ALA A 755 7.18 5.35 -10.41
N ARG A 756 6.57 5.73 -11.53
CA ARG A 756 5.50 6.75 -11.61
C ARG A 756 4.17 6.14 -12.00
N SER A 757 3.10 6.77 -11.51
CA SER A 757 1.72 6.45 -11.85
C SER A 757 1.09 7.59 -12.64
N PHE A 758 0.29 7.26 -13.64
CA PHE A 758 -0.45 8.21 -14.47
C PHE A 758 -1.92 7.83 -14.49
N PHE A 759 -2.81 8.81 -14.41
CA PHE A 759 -4.25 8.60 -14.46
C PHE A 759 -4.86 9.59 -15.42
N THR A 760 -5.67 9.11 -16.35
CA THR A 760 -6.41 9.98 -17.27
C THR A 760 -7.78 9.39 -17.58
N SER A 761 -8.76 10.26 -17.77
CA SER A 761 -10.06 9.92 -18.33
C SER A 761 -10.15 10.27 -19.82
N ASP A 762 -9.08 10.85 -20.38
CA ASP A 762 -8.96 11.25 -21.77
C ASP A 762 -8.11 10.24 -22.53
N PRO A 763 -8.72 9.45 -23.43
CA PRO A 763 -7.99 8.46 -24.20
C PRO A 763 -6.90 9.04 -25.12
N GLU A 764 -6.96 10.32 -25.53
CA GLU A 764 -5.91 10.94 -26.36
C GLU A 764 -4.63 11.22 -25.55
N GLN A 765 -4.77 11.54 -24.26
CA GLN A 765 -3.65 11.72 -23.34
C GLN A 765 -2.87 10.43 -23.10
N LEU A 766 -3.50 9.27 -23.28
CA LEU A 766 -2.87 7.96 -23.09
C LEU A 766 -1.60 7.81 -23.94
N MET A 767 -1.64 8.26 -25.19
CA MET A 767 -0.47 8.21 -26.08
C MET A 767 0.68 9.07 -25.55
N GLN A 768 0.38 10.24 -24.98
CA GLN A 768 1.40 11.12 -24.38
C GLN A 768 2.03 10.48 -23.15
N ILE A 769 1.24 9.78 -22.33
CA ILE A 769 1.72 9.04 -21.16
C ILE A 769 2.68 7.93 -21.58
N TYR A 770 2.30 7.08 -22.56
CA TYR A 770 3.18 6.02 -23.06
C TYR A 770 4.47 6.56 -23.64
N ARG A 771 4.42 7.67 -24.39
CA ARG A 771 5.62 8.36 -24.89
C ARG A 771 6.50 8.86 -23.75
N ALA A 772 5.93 9.49 -22.73
CA ALA A 772 6.68 9.97 -21.57
C ALA A 772 7.37 8.83 -20.81
N ILE A 773 6.70 7.70 -20.63
CA ILE A 773 7.29 6.49 -20.01
C ILE A 773 8.41 5.94 -20.89
N ALA A 774 8.18 5.82 -22.21
CA ALA A 774 9.18 5.35 -23.15
C ALA A 774 10.43 6.24 -23.13
N GLU A 775 10.27 7.56 -23.16
CA GLU A 775 11.37 8.52 -23.07
C GLU A 775 12.12 8.41 -21.74
N GLU A 776 11.43 8.27 -20.61
CA GLU A 776 12.05 8.08 -19.30
C GLU A 776 12.89 6.80 -19.26
N LEU A 777 12.39 5.71 -19.85
CA LEU A 777 13.10 4.42 -19.91
C LEU A 777 14.23 4.42 -20.94
N ARG A 778 14.14 5.19 -22.02
CA ARG A 778 15.16 5.28 -23.10
C ARG A 778 16.28 6.26 -22.83
N ARG A 779 16.03 7.35 -22.11
CA ARG A 779 17.07 8.34 -21.82
C ARG A 779 18.03 7.80 -20.75
N PRO A 780 19.36 7.92 -20.94
CA PRO A 780 20.29 7.56 -19.89
C PRO A 780 20.03 8.40 -18.63
N GLY A 781 20.04 7.72 -17.48
CA GLY A 781 19.81 8.38 -16.20
C GLY A 781 21.12 8.90 -15.62
N PRO A 782 21.15 10.06 -14.94
CA PRO A 782 22.36 10.47 -14.25
C PRO A 782 22.67 9.49 -13.13
N TYR A 783 23.93 9.09 -13.03
CA TYR A 783 24.45 8.31 -11.94
C TYR A 783 25.34 9.18 -11.05
N TYR A 784 25.45 8.79 -9.79
CA TYR A 784 26.32 9.43 -8.82
C TYR A 784 27.21 8.38 -8.18
N LEU A 785 28.51 8.65 -8.11
CA LEU A 785 29.50 7.79 -7.48
C LEU A 785 30.22 8.52 -6.37
N ARG A 786 30.50 7.81 -5.29
CA ARG A 786 31.45 8.26 -4.26
C ARG A 786 32.24 7.08 -3.75
N ALA A 787 33.57 7.17 -3.86
CA ALA A 787 34.47 6.21 -3.24
C ALA A 787 34.89 6.71 -1.86
N THR A 788 34.87 5.85 -0.85
CA THR A 788 35.45 6.12 0.47
C THR A 788 36.42 5.00 0.79
N LEU A 789 37.62 5.36 1.26
CA LEU A 789 38.63 4.39 1.68
C LEU A 789 38.72 4.43 3.21
N SER A 790 38.64 3.27 3.85
CA SER A 790 38.80 3.15 5.29
C SER A 790 39.77 2.05 5.69
N ARG A 791 40.44 2.27 6.82
CA ARG A 791 41.23 1.29 7.57
C ARG A 791 40.71 1.09 9.00
N GLY A 792 39.56 1.71 9.30
CA GLY A 792 38.89 1.60 10.58
C GLY A 792 38.44 0.17 10.83
N THR A 793 38.25 -0.16 12.10
CA THR A 793 37.58 -1.39 12.50
C THR A 793 36.49 -1.04 13.50
N GLY A 794 35.32 -1.61 13.31
CA GLY A 794 34.21 -1.54 14.25
C GLY A 794 34.00 -2.88 14.94
N THR A 795 32.99 -2.91 15.82
CA THR A 795 32.56 -4.12 16.51
C THR A 795 31.15 -4.47 16.05
N LEU A 796 30.94 -5.68 15.58
CA LEU A 796 29.63 -6.21 15.20
C LEU A 796 29.21 -7.29 16.20
N ALA A 797 27.99 -7.24 16.71
CA ALA A 797 27.42 -8.34 17.48
C ALA A 797 26.04 -8.71 16.94
N VAL A 798 25.85 -9.98 16.60
CA VAL A 798 24.50 -10.52 16.38
C VAL A 798 23.96 -10.95 17.74
N SER A 799 22.84 -10.40 18.17
CA SER A 799 22.16 -10.78 19.41
C SER A 799 20.72 -11.16 19.09
N ALA A 800 20.19 -12.18 19.76
CA ALA A 800 18.75 -12.40 19.77
C ALA A 800 18.15 -11.70 21.00
N THR A 801 17.04 -10.99 20.85
CA THR A 801 16.34 -10.30 21.96
C THR A 801 14.84 -10.51 21.86
N GLY A 802 14.18 -10.85 22.98
CA GLY A 802 12.74 -11.16 23.09
C GLY A 802 12.47 -12.47 23.86
N GLU A 803 11.21 -12.72 24.24
CA GLU A 803 10.74 -13.88 25.05
C GLU A 803 11.01 -15.27 24.42
N ARG A 804 11.67 -15.34 23.26
CA ARG A 804 11.94 -16.58 22.53
C ARG A 804 13.40 -16.66 22.04
N LEU A 805 14.33 -16.19 22.87
CA LEU A 805 15.79 -16.24 22.67
C LEU A 805 16.28 -17.60 22.14
N ALA A 806 15.68 -18.70 22.59
CA ALA A 806 16.07 -20.04 22.16
C ALA A 806 15.29 -20.55 20.92
N ALA A 807 14.28 -19.85 20.40
CA ALA A 807 13.47 -20.34 19.27
C ALA A 807 13.94 -19.81 17.90
N VAL A 808 14.79 -18.77 17.91
CA VAL A 808 15.63 -18.35 16.77
C VAL A 808 16.99 -19.01 16.87
N ALA A 809 17.49 -19.23 18.09
CA ALA A 809 18.86 -19.69 18.35
C ALA A 809 19.04 -21.21 18.52
N ALA A 810 17.99 -21.96 18.88
CA ALA A 810 18.10 -23.40 19.05
C ALA A 810 17.52 -24.14 17.83
N PRO A 811 18.17 -25.22 17.37
CA PRO A 811 17.61 -26.09 16.34
C PRO A 811 16.24 -26.62 16.74
N GLY A 812 15.36 -26.90 15.77
CA GLY A 812 13.97 -27.28 16.00
C GLY A 812 13.79 -28.53 16.87
N ALA A 813 14.87 -29.31 17.07
CA ALA A 813 14.95 -30.43 17.99
C ALA A 813 16.28 -30.43 18.77
N ILE A 814 16.19 -30.54 20.09
CA ILE A 814 17.33 -30.56 21.02
C ILE A 814 17.27 -31.84 21.87
N GLU A 815 18.34 -32.63 21.88
CA GLU A 815 18.51 -33.72 22.83
C GLU A 815 19.57 -33.35 23.87
N LEU A 816 19.16 -33.34 25.13
CA LEU A 816 20.07 -33.13 26.27
C LEU A 816 20.50 -34.50 26.80
N ILE A 817 21.81 -34.72 26.92
CA ILE A 817 22.38 -35.93 27.47
C ILE A 817 23.13 -35.58 28.75
N LEU A 818 22.69 -36.14 29.87
CA LEU A 818 23.33 -35.95 31.17
C LEU A 818 24.06 -37.22 31.62
N ASP A 819 25.31 -37.03 32.00
CA ASP A 819 26.11 -38.00 32.74
C ASP A 819 25.62 -38.12 34.18
N ALA A 820 25.24 -39.32 34.58
CA ALA A 820 24.90 -39.67 35.96
C ALA A 820 25.77 -40.81 36.49
N SER A 821 27.02 -40.89 36.04
CA SER A 821 27.99 -41.84 36.58
C SER A 821 28.38 -41.55 38.04
N GLY A 822 29.06 -42.50 38.67
CA GLY A 822 29.53 -42.40 40.05
C GLY A 822 30.46 -41.21 40.29
N SER A 823 31.26 -40.80 39.30
CA SER A 823 32.18 -39.66 39.37
C SER A 823 31.47 -38.31 39.57
N MET A 824 30.21 -38.20 39.14
CA MET A 824 29.36 -37.02 39.34
C MET A 824 28.97 -36.78 40.81
N LYS A 825 29.27 -37.72 41.72
CA LYS A 825 29.14 -37.52 43.18
C LYS A 825 30.27 -36.69 43.78
N ARG A 826 31.38 -36.53 43.07
CA ARG A 826 32.52 -35.73 43.53
C ARG A 826 32.05 -34.30 43.80
N ARG A 827 32.74 -33.64 44.72
CA ARG A 827 32.41 -32.27 45.11
C ARG A 827 33.34 -31.28 44.42
N ILE A 828 32.76 -30.19 43.95
CA ILE A 828 33.47 -29.01 43.48
C ILE A 828 32.90 -27.78 44.18
N GLU A 829 33.76 -26.93 44.72
CA GLU A 829 33.35 -25.76 45.52
C GLU A 829 32.39 -26.14 46.67
N GLY A 830 32.62 -27.31 47.30
CA GLY A 830 31.82 -27.80 48.43
C GLY A 830 30.48 -28.46 48.06
N ARG A 831 30.04 -28.44 46.80
CA ARG A 831 28.76 -29.01 46.33
C ARG A 831 28.96 -30.23 45.42
N PRO A 832 28.07 -31.24 45.42
CA PRO A 832 28.13 -32.36 44.48
C PRO A 832 28.02 -31.89 43.02
N MET A 833 28.84 -32.44 42.11
CA MET A 833 28.85 -32.09 40.69
C MET A 833 27.49 -32.34 40.02
N MET A 834 26.81 -33.44 40.35
CA MET A 834 25.45 -33.75 39.89
C MET A 834 24.44 -32.64 40.25
N ASP A 835 24.50 -32.08 41.46
CA ASP A 835 23.57 -31.03 41.87
C ASP A 835 23.79 -29.74 41.06
N ILE A 836 25.05 -29.41 40.78
CA ILE A 836 25.41 -28.28 39.92
C ILE A 836 24.89 -28.52 38.49
N ALA A 837 25.13 -29.70 37.92
CA ALA A 837 24.68 -30.04 36.57
C ALA A 837 23.15 -29.98 36.44
N LYS A 838 22.41 -30.47 37.46
CA LYS A 838 20.95 -30.34 37.54
C LYS A 838 20.48 -28.90 37.60
N ASP A 839 21.07 -28.06 38.46
CA ASP A 839 20.69 -26.66 38.59
C ASP A 839 20.87 -25.92 37.27
N VAL A 840 21.98 -26.17 36.57
CA VAL A 840 22.26 -25.57 35.27
C VAL A 840 21.26 -26.06 34.21
N LEU A 841 20.99 -27.37 34.13
CA LEU A 841 19.98 -27.92 33.21
C LEU A 841 18.58 -27.36 33.49
N VAL A 842 18.21 -27.20 34.76
CA VAL A 842 16.94 -26.57 35.16
C VAL A 842 16.88 -25.13 34.67
N GLN A 843 17.96 -24.37 34.81
CA GLN A 843 18.00 -23.00 34.30
C GLN A 843 17.87 -22.95 32.77
N ILE A 844 18.51 -23.87 32.06
CA ILE A 844 18.40 -23.95 30.60
C ILE A 844 16.99 -24.33 30.18
N ILE A 845 16.37 -25.31 30.82
CA ILE A 845 14.99 -25.71 30.53
C ILE A 845 14.04 -24.53 30.70
N LYS A 846 14.29 -23.65 31.67
CA LYS A 846 13.53 -22.39 31.84
C LYS A 846 13.82 -21.36 30.74
N ASP A 847 15.05 -21.34 30.22
CA ASP A 847 15.49 -20.42 29.17
C ASP A 847 15.12 -20.94 27.74
N LEU A 848 14.72 -22.21 27.60
CA LEU A 848 14.31 -22.82 26.33
C LEU A 848 12.87 -22.43 25.93
N PRO A 849 12.55 -22.42 24.62
CA PRO A 849 11.24 -22.01 24.13
C PRO A 849 10.19 -23.08 24.41
N PRO A 850 8.95 -22.70 24.77
CA PRO A 850 7.86 -23.66 24.96
C PRO A 850 7.54 -24.48 23.70
N ASP A 851 7.81 -23.93 22.50
CA ASP A 851 7.58 -24.58 21.21
C ASP A 851 8.72 -25.52 20.76
N ALA A 852 9.87 -25.52 21.46
CA ALA A 852 10.98 -26.39 21.10
C ALA A 852 10.66 -27.87 21.34
N ARG A 853 11.11 -28.75 20.43
CA ARG A 853 11.06 -30.19 20.66
C ARG A 853 12.30 -30.61 21.44
N VAL A 854 12.11 -31.04 22.68
CA VAL A 854 13.21 -31.37 23.58
C VAL A 854 13.11 -32.82 24.04
N ALA A 855 14.24 -33.52 24.02
CA ALA A 855 14.42 -34.85 24.58
C ALA A 855 15.48 -34.82 25.69
N LEU A 856 15.36 -35.72 26.66
CA LEU A 856 16.33 -35.90 27.75
C LEU A 856 16.74 -37.36 27.82
N ARG A 857 18.03 -37.62 27.61
CA ARG A 857 18.68 -38.91 27.79
C ARG A 857 19.66 -38.84 28.95
N VAL A 858 19.75 -39.92 29.71
CA VAL A 858 20.63 -40.02 30.87
C VAL A 858 21.28 -41.38 30.89
N TYR A 859 22.59 -41.42 31.13
CA TYR A 859 23.32 -42.67 31.32
C TYR A 859 23.90 -42.79 32.72
N GLY A 860 24.09 -44.03 33.18
CA GLY A 860 24.65 -44.34 34.50
C GLY A 860 23.72 -44.07 35.69
N HIS A 861 22.43 -43.82 35.49
CA HIS A 861 21.52 -43.41 36.57
C HIS A 861 20.67 -44.53 37.21
N ARG A 862 20.77 -45.78 36.73
CA ARG A 862 19.94 -46.90 37.23
C ARG A 862 20.76 -48.05 37.78
N ILE A 863 21.86 -48.38 37.12
CA ILE A 863 22.69 -49.54 37.46
C ILE A 863 23.95 -49.04 38.15
N ARG A 864 24.25 -49.58 39.34
CA ARG A 864 25.50 -49.26 40.05
C ARG A 864 26.70 -49.77 39.27
N GLU A 865 27.78 -49.00 39.31
CA GLU A 865 29.06 -49.33 38.69
C GLU A 865 29.52 -50.76 39.06
N GLY A 866 30.01 -51.52 38.08
CA GLY A 866 30.50 -52.88 38.25
C GLY A 866 29.42 -53.96 38.33
N ARG A 867 28.14 -53.62 38.12
CA ARG A 867 27.03 -54.59 38.06
C ARG A 867 26.76 -54.98 36.59
N PRO A 868 26.33 -56.24 36.32
CA PRO A 868 25.98 -56.66 34.96
C PRO A 868 24.97 -55.71 34.31
N GLY A 869 25.32 -55.20 33.13
CA GLY A 869 24.47 -54.29 32.34
C GLY A 869 24.74 -52.80 32.51
N ASP A 870 25.67 -52.40 33.40
CA ASP A 870 26.05 -50.98 33.61
C ASP A 870 26.55 -50.30 32.33
N CYS A 871 27.28 -51.01 31.47
CA CYS A 871 27.75 -50.54 30.17
C CYS A 871 26.65 -50.40 29.09
N GLN A 872 25.43 -50.81 29.39
CA GLN A 872 24.24 -50.58 28.58
C GLN A 872 23.23 -49.65 29.28
N ASP A 873 23.61 -49.03 30.40
CA ASP A 873 22.72 -48.14 31.16
C ASP A 873 22.61 -46.75 30.52
N SER A 874 21.79 -46.64 29.47
CA SER A 874 21.39 -45.38 28.84
C SER A 874 19.88 -45.37 28.60
N GLN A 875 19.18 -44.35 29.10
CA GLN A 875 17.73 -44.25 28.98
C GLN A 875 17.31 -42.89 28.40
N LEU A 876 16.43 -42.92 27.41
CA LEU A 876 15.65 -41.77 27.00
C LEU A 876 14.55 -41.53 28.05
N LEU A 877 14.81 -40.67 29.03
CA LEU A 877 13.87 -40.37 30.11
C LEU A 877 12.68 -39.55 29.62
N VAL A 878 12.92 -38.67 28.65
CA VAL A 878 11.89 -37.88 27.99
C VAL A 878 12.12 -37.96 26.48
N PRO A 879 11.20 -38.57 25.71
CA PRO A 879 11.31 -38.61 24.25
C PRO A 879 11.04 -37.21 23.64
N PHE A 880 11.38 -37.04 22.36
CA PHE A 880 11.13 -35.77 21.65
C PHE A 880 9.65 -35.39 21.69
N GLN A 881 9.35 -34.30 22.37
CA GLN A 881 8.03 -33.70 22.47
C GLN A 881 8.17 -32.18 22.64
N ARG A 882 7.08 -31.42 22.46
CA ARG A 882 7.07 -30.00 22.82
C ARG A 882 7.45 -29.84 24.29
N LEU A 883 8.19 -28.78 24.61
CA LEU A 883 8.75 -28.59 25.94
C LEU A 883 7.67 -28.41 27.01
N ASP A 884 7.51 -29.40 27.87
CA ASP A 884 6.83 -29.28 29.17
C ASP A 884 7.90 -29.00 30.24
N GLY A 885 8.18 -27.72 30.44
CA GLY A 885 9.23 -27.24 31.34
C GLY A 885 9.10 -27.81 32.78
N PRO A 886 7.95 -27.65 33.46
CA PRO A 886 7.75 -28.20 34.81
C PRO A 886 7.99 -29.72 34.90
N ARG A 887 7.47 -30.50 33.95
CA ARG A 887 7.65 -31.95 33.94
C ARG A 887 9.10 -32.35 33.67
N MET A 888 9.77 -31.67 32.73
CA MET A 888 11.18 -31.91 32.42
C MET A 888 12.07 -31.59 33.64
N ILE A 889 11.82 -30.47 34.31
CA ILE A 889 12.53 -30.08 35.55
C ILE A 889 12.35 -31.13 36.65
N ALA A 890 11.13 -31.64 36.84
CA ALA A 890 10.86 -32.70 37.82
C ALA A 890 11.65 -33.97 37.50
N ARG A 891 11.74 -34.36 36.23
CA ARG A 891 12.55 -35.50 35.78
C ARG A 891 14.04 -35.28 36.02
N VAL A 892 14.58 -34.10 35.70
CA VAL A 892 15.99 -33.77 35.94
C VAL A 892 16.34 -33.84 37.43
N ARG A 893 15.49 -33.29 38.31
CA ARG A 893 15.75 -33.27 39.76
C ARG A 893 15.80 -34.68 40.36
N ALA A 894 15.02 -35.63 39.83
CA ALA A 894 14.95 -37.00 40.32
C ALA A 894 16.15 -37.89 39.94
N ILE A 895 17.02 -37.46 39.02
CA ILE A 895 18.18 -38.25 38.57
C ILE A 895 19.16 -38.48 39.71
N GLN A 896 19.69 -39.69 39.86
CA GLN A 896 20.74 -39.98 40.83
C GLN A 896 22.00 -40.43 40.11
N ALA A 897 23.16 -39.95 40.58
CA ALA A 897 24.44 -40.42 40.11
C ALA A 897 24.70 -41.85 40.68
N LEU A 898 24.89 -42.88 39.86
CA LEU A 898 25.01 -44.27 40.34
C LEU A 898 26.06 -45.14 39.63
N GLY A 899 26.24 -44.99 38.32
CA GLY A 899 26.80 -46.03 37.44
C GLY A 899 28.07 -45.66 36.68
N THR A 900 28.35 -46.39 35.61
CA THR A 900 29.52 -46.23 34.72
C THR A 900 29.24 -45.19 33.62
N THR A 901 30.25 -44.79 32.83
CA THR A 901 30.15 -43.83 31.70
C THR A 901 30.13 -44.49 30.28
N PRO A 902 28.98 -45.04 29.81
CA PRO A 902 28.88 -45.65 28.48
C PRO A 902 28.53 -44.63 27.37
N ILE A 903 29.44 -43.71 27.07
CA ILE A 903 29.25 -42.61 26.09
C ILE A 903 29.01 -43.15 24.67
N ALA A 904 29.83 -44.08 24.19
CA ALA A 904 29.76 -44.66 22.86
C ALA A 904 28.49 -45.50 22.66
N TYR A 905 28.00 -46.18 23.70
CA TYR A 905 26.69 -46.84 23.64
C TYR A 905 25.56 -45.80 23.58
N THR A 906 25.63 -44.76 24.41
CA THR A 906 24.66 -43.66 24.45
C THR A 906 24.55 -42.95 23.09
N LEU A 907 25.67 -42.57 22.47
CA LEU A 907 25.69 -41.92 21.15
C LEU A 907 25.12 -42.83 20.03
N ARG A 908 25.24 -44.16 20.15
CA ARG A 908 24.55 -45.10 19.25
C ARG A 908 23.03 -45.07 19.43
N GLN A 909 22.55 -44.87 20.66
CA GLN A 909 21.11 -44.79 20.96
C GLN A 909 20.50 -43.47 20.46
N VAL A 910 21.23 -42.36 20.56
CA VAL A 910 20.83 -41.05 20.01
C VAL A 910 20.43 -41.16 18.54
N ALA A 911 21.12 -41.99 17.76
CA ALA A 911 20.77 -42.25 16.37
C ALA A 911 19.34 -42.75 16.17
N GLN A 912 18.83 -43.53 17.13
CA GLN A 912 17.46 -44.07 17.13
C GLN A 912 16.48 -42.99 17.57
N ASP A 913 16.83 -42.19 18.58
CA ASP A 913 16.01 -41.10 19.11
C ASP A 913 15.75 -40.03 18.05
N LEU A 914 16.73 -39.78 17.18
CA LEU A 914 16.66 -38.80 16.10
C LEU A 914 15.88 -39.27 14.86
N ARG A 915 15.39 -40.51 14.80
CA ARG A 915 14.60 -41.03 13.67
C ARG A 915 13.24 -40.34 13.59
N GLY A 916 12.85 -39.89 12.40
CA GLY A 916 11.56 -39.23 12.16
C GLY A 916 11.46 -37.79 12.71
N VAL A 917 12.53 -37.27 13.32
CA VAL A 917 12.62 -35.86 13.74
C VAL A 917 13.03 -34.99 12.53
N PRO A 918 12.22 -34.02 12.09
CA PRO A 918 12.55 -33.14 10.97
C PRO A 918 13.52 -32.02 11.37
N GLY A 919 14.29 -31.52 10.40
CA GLY A 919 15.22 -30.38 10.57
C GLY A 919 16.60 -30.75 11.16
N GLU A 920 17.44 -29.73 11.33
CA GLU A 920 18.76 -29.84 11.97
C GLU A 920 18.60 -30.18 13.47
N LYS A 921 19.43 -31.09 13.98
CA LYS A 921 19.31 -31.63 15.35
C LYS A 921 20.51 -31.22 16.19
N LEU A 922 20.27 -30.70 17.39
CA LEU A 922 21.32 -30.38 18.35
C LEU A 922 21.36 -31.42 19.46
N VAL A 923 22.52 -32.01 19.68
CA VAL A 923 22.78 -32.86 20.85
C VAL A 923 23.75 -32.13 21.76
N ILE A 924 23.40 -32.01 23.04
CA ILE A 924 24.27 -31.44 24.07
C ILE A 924 24.57 -32.53 25.10
N LEU A 925 25.82 -32.99 25.11
CA LEU A 925 26.32 -33.96 26.08
C LEU A 925 27.04 -33.24 27.21
N VAL A 926 26.60 -33.43 28.45
CA VAL A 926 27.29 -32.96 29.67
C VAL A 926 27.90 -34.16 30.37
N THR A 927 29.23 -34.21 30.46
CA THR A 927 29.97 -35.36 31.04
C THR A 927 31.18 -34.91 31.86
N ASP A 928 31.49 -35.64 32.94
CA ASP A 928 32.69 -35.42 33.77
C ASP A 928 33.78 -36.49 33.58
N GLY A 929 33.59 -37.42 32.63
CA GLY A 929 34.43 -38.60 32.48
C GLY A 929 34.83 -38.93 31.04
N LYS A 930 35.69 -39.94 30.91
CA LYS A 930 36.04 -40.60 29.65
C LYS A 930 35.13 -41.80 29.42
N GLU A 931 35.18 -42.41 28.25
CA GLU A 931 34.50 -43.70 28.02
C GLU A 931 35.09 -44.82 28.91
N GLU A 932 34.25 -45.52 29.67
CA GLU A 932 34.67 -46.61 30.58
C GLU A 932 34.30 -48.01 30.10
N CYS A 933 33.49 -48.14 29.04
CA CYS A 933 32.95 -49.43 28.58
C CYS A 933 33.61 -49.97 27.30
N GLY A 934 34.81 -49.50 26.98
CA GLY A 934 35.61 -49.99 25.85
C GLY A 934 35.10 -49.61 24.46
N GLY A 935 34.10 -48.73 24.37
CA GLY A 935 33.63 -48.18 23.10
C GLY A 935 34.54 -47.07 22.56
N SER A 936 34.31 -46.64 21.31
CA SER A 936 34.96 -45.46 20.73
C SER A 936 33.90 -44.42 20.35
N PRO A 937 33.72 -43.34 21.14
CA PRO A 937 32.77 -42.28 20.83
C PRO A 937 33.02 -41.64 19.46
N SER A 938 34.29 -41.46 19.08
CA SER A 938 34.67 -40.88 17.79
C SER A 938 34.32 -41.78 16.61
N ALA A 939 34.54 -43.09 16.71
CA ALA A 939 34.14 -44.04 15.67
C ALA A 939 32.61 -44.10 15.50
N VAL A 940 31.86 -44.06 16.62
CA VAL A 940 30.40 -44.03 16.59
C VAL A 940 29.89 -42.77 15.87
N VAL A 941 30.42 -41.59 16.20
CA VAL A 941 29.98 -40.33 15.57
C VAL A 941 30.38 -40.26 14.10
N ALA A 942 31.56 -40.74 13.73
CA ALA A 942 31.97 -40.82 12.33
C ALA A 942 31.01 -41.69 11.50
N ASP A 943 30.57 -42.82 12.04
CA ASP A 943 29.58 -43.70 11.42
C ASP A 943 28.18 -43.07 11.34
N LEU A 944 27.78 -42.23 12.30
CA LEU A 944 26.53 -41.46 12.22
C LEU A 944 26.54 -40.43 11.09
N VAL A 945 27.65 -39.69 10.96
CA VAL A 945 27.84 -38.70 9.89
C VAL A 945 27.89 -39.39 8.53
N ALA A 946 28.58 -40.53 8.41
CA ALA A 946 28.66 -41.32 7.18
C ALA A 946 27.28 -41.85 6.73
N ARG A 947 26.38 -42.16 7.66
CA ARG A 947 24.99 -42.57 7.39
C ARG A 947 24.05 -41.39 7.08
N GLY A 948 24.57 -40.17 6.95
CA GLY A 948 23.79 -38.98 6.57
C GLY A 948 22.92 -38.40 7.69
N VAL A 949 23.17 -38.77 8.96
CA VAL A 949 22.44 -38.19 10.09
C VAL A 949 22.90 -36.74 10.30
N GLN A 950 22.05 -35.77 9.94
CA GLN A 950 22.31 -34.33 10.14
C GLN A 950 22.14 -33.95 11.62
N VAL A 951 23.21 -34.09 12.40
CA VAL A 951 23.26 -33.75 13.82
C VAL A 951 24.47 -32.89 14.11
N ARG A 952 24.32 -31.90 14.99
CA ARG A 952 25.40 -31.11 15.59
C ARG A 952 25.57 -31.53 17.04
N LEU A 953 26.72 -32.10 17.40
CA LEU A 953 27.02 -32.59 18.74
C LEU A 953 27.94 -31.61 19.48
N ASN A 954 27.39 -30.91 20.46
CA ASN A 954 28.18 -30.13 21.40
C ASN A 954 28.44 -30.93 22.67
N ILE A 955 29.67 -30.88 23.18
CA ILE A 955 30.09 -31.60 24.38
C ILE A 955 30.56 -30.59 25.42
N VAL A 956 30.03 -30.69 26.62
CA VAL A 956 30.41 -29.88 27.77
C VAL A 956 31.08 -30.79 28.79
N GLY A 957 32.40 -30.71 28.85
CA GLY A 957 33.21 -31.42 29.82
C GLY A 957 33.17 -30.70 31.17
N PHE A 958 32.68 -31.34 32.22
CA PHE A 958 32.59 -30.75 33.55
C PHE A 958 33.69 -31.30 34.45
N ALA A 959 34.65 -30.43 34.83
CA ALA A 959 35.80 -30.80 35.67
C ALA A 959 36.63 -32.00 35.15
N LEU A 960 36.82 -32.09 33.82
CA LEU A 960 37.68 -33.10 33.20
C LEU A 960 39.16 -32.85 33.54
N ALA A 961 39.77 -33.75 34.31
CA ALA A 961 41.16 -33.61 34.75
C ALA A 961 42.19 -33.99 33.67
N ASP A 962 41.85 -34.94 32.80
CA ASP A 962 42.75 -35.52 31.82
C ASP A 962 42.78 -34.73 30.49
N ALA A 963 43.98 -34.55 29.91
CA ALA A 963 44.15 -33.84 28.65
C ALA A 963 43.74 -34.68 27.44
N ALA A 964 43.99 -36.00 27.46
CA ALA A 964 43.65 -36.90 26.36
C ALA A 964 42.14 -37.01 26.18
N THR A 965 41.39 -37.10 27.29
CA THR A 965 39.92 -37.12 27.31
C THR A 965 39.34 -35.82 26.75
N ARG A 966 39.92 -34.66 27.09
CA ARG A 966 39.50 -33.36 26.53
C ARG A 966 39.75 -33.29 25.02
N GLU A 967 40.89 -33.79 24.55
CA GLU A 967 41.19 -33.85 23.12
C GLU A 967 40.25 -34.80 22.36
N GLU A 968 39.94 -35.96 22.96
CA GLU A 968 38.98 -36.90 22.40
C GLU A 968 37.59 -36.27 22.27
N MET A 969 37.06 -35.67 23.34
CA MET A 969 35.75 -35.00 23.29
C MET A 969 35.74 -33.83 22.29
N ALA A 970 36.83 -33.06 22.20
CA ALA A 970 36.99 -32.03 21.17
C ALA A 970 37.03 -32.59 19.75
N ARG A 971 37.57 -33.79 19.55
CA ARG A 971 37.54 -34.50 18.26
C ARG A 971 36.12 -34.98 17.94
N VAL A 972 35.44 -35.61 18.90
CA VAL A 972 34.07 -36.12 18.76
C VAL A 972 33.10 -35.01 18.37
N ALA A 973 33.15 -33.85 19.04
CA ALA A 973 32.30 -32.71 18.71
C ALA A 973 32.57 -32.17 17.28
N ARG A 974 33.85 -32.03 16.89
CA ARG A 974 34.26 -31.51 15.57
C ARG A 974 33.78 -32.35 14.39
N LEU A 975 33.64 -33.68 14.56
CA LEU A 975 33.15 -34.56 13.50
C LEU A 975 31.75 -34.17 12.97
N THR A 976 30.97 -33.46 13.77
CA THR A 976 29.60 -33.01 13.45
C THR A 976 29.49 -31.50 13.23
N GLY A 977 30.61 -30.78 13.19
CA GLY A 977 30.60 -29.31 13.22
C GLY A 977 30.17 -28.71 14.56
N GLY A 978 30.08 -29.51 15.62
CA GLY A 978 29.83 -29.07 16.99
C GLY A 978 31.09 -28.62 17.72
N ARG A 979 30.92 -28.21 18.98
CA ARG A 979 31.97 -27.60 19.82
C ARG A 979 32.12 -28.31 21.16
N PHE A 980 33.36 -28.40 21.62
CA PHE A 980 33.69 -28.84 22.98
C PHE A 980 33.91 -27.62 23.89
N PHE A 981 33.35 -27.69 25.09
CA PHE A 981 33.46 -26.66 26.10
C PHE A 981 34.00 -27.27 27.40
N ASP A 982 35.11 -26.74 27.91
CA ASP A 982 35.73 -27.17 29.16
C ASP A 982 35.24 -26.29 30.32
N ALA A 983 34.38 -26.85 31.17
CA ALA A 983 33.75 -26.17 32.29
C ALA A 983 34.40 -26.58 33.62
N ARG A 984 35.12 -25.65 34.25
CA ARG A 984 35.85 -25.91 35.51
C ARG A 984 35.04 -25.65 36.78
N ASN A 985 33.89 -24.98 36.69
CA ASN A 985 33.01 -24.67 37.82
C ASN A 985 31.58 -24.40 37.35
N ALA A 986 30.65 -24.16 38.28
CA ALA A 986 29.22 -23.95 37.98
C ALA A 986 28.96 -22.78 37.02
N ARG A 987 29.70 -21.67 37.17
CA ARG A 987 29.58 -20.49 36.30
C ARG A 987 30.06 -20.81 34.89
N ALA A 988 31.21 -21.48 34.75
CA ALA A 988 31.74 -21.92 33.48
C ALA A 988 30.82 -22.94 32.79
N LEU A 989 30.19 -23.85 33.55
CA LEU A 989 29.22 -24.82 33.04
C LEU A 989 27.97 -24.13 32.47
N THR A 990 27.43 -23.16 33.20
CA THR A 990 26.30 -22.34 32.75
C THR A 990 26.64 -21.59 31.45
N GLN A 991 27.82 -20.99 31.38
CA GLN A 991 28.27 -20.26 30.19
C GLN A 991 28.52 -21.20 29.00
N ALA A 992 29.14 -22.36 29.24
CA ALA A 992 29.41 -23.37 28.23
C ALA A 992 28.13 -23.87 27.56
N ILE A 993 27.10 -24.20 28.36
CA ILE A 993 25.85 -24.70 27.78
C ILE A 993 25.10 -23.57 27.06
N ARG A 994 25.08 -22.34 27.57
CA ARG A 994 24.52 -21.19 26.84
C ARG A 994 25.23 -20.96 25.50
N GLN A 995 26.56 -21.09 25.46
CA GLN A 995 27.35 -20.98 24.22
C GLN A 995 27.09 -22.15 23.26
N SER A 996 26.79 -23.34 23.77
CA SER A 996 26.43 -24.49 22.95
C SER A 996 25.12 -24.27 22.18
N LEU A 997 24.23 -23.42 22.70
CA LEU A 997 22.98 -23.02 22.06
C LEU A 997 23.14 -21.85 21.06
N ALA A 998 24.33 -21.26 20.92
CA ALA A 998 24.53 -20.12 20.02
C ALA A 998 24.58 -20.53 18.55
N ILE A 999 24.03 -19.70 17.66
CA ILE A 999 24.05 -19.92 16.20
C ILE A 999 25.26 -19.22 15.58
N PRO A 1000 26.01 -19.89 14.70
CA PRO A 1000 27.08 -19.26 13.95
C PRO A 1000 26.55 -18.29 12.90
N TYR A 1001 27.28 -17.20 12.68
CA TYR A 1001 27.01 -16.25 11.60
C TYR A 1001 28.28 -15.89 10.85
N GLN A 1002 28.10 -15.48 9.60
CA GLN A 1002 29.17 -15.03 8.72
C GLN A 1002 28.90 -13.58 8.31
N VAL A 1003 29.94 -12.75 8.38
CA VAL A 1003 29.92 -11.40 7.82
C VAL A 1003 30.58 -11.48 6.46
N ARG A 1004 29.85 -11.10 5.42
CA ARG A 1004 30.28 -11.17 4.02
C ARG A 1004 30.37 -9.78 3.43
N ASP A 1005 31.42 -9.54 2.66
CA ASP A 1005 31.52 -8.33 1.84
C ASP A 1005 30.59 -8.40 0.62
N ALA A 1006 30.62 -7.38 -0.21
CA ALA A 1006 29.75 -7.31 -1.39
C ALA A 1006 30.11 -8.30 -2.51
N ALA A 1007 31.31 -8.90 -2.49
CA ALA A 1007 31.69 -10.00 -3.38
C ALA A 1007 31.29 -11.38 -2.81
N GLY A 1008 30.73 -11.41 -1.59
CA GLY A 1008 30.35 -12.64 -0.90
C GLY A 1008 31.49 -13.31 -0.13
N ALA A 1009 32.68 -12.70 -0.08
CA ALA A 1009 33.81 -13.21 0.67
C ALA A 1009 33.56 -13.02 2.18
N VAL A 1010 33.90 -14.03 2.97
CA VAL A 1010 33.70 -13.99 4.43
C VAL A 1010 34.81 -13.15 5.07
N VAL A 1011 34.45 -11.97 5.58
CA VAL A 1011 35.38 -11.05 6.27
C VAL A 1011 35.48 -11.30 7.77
N ALA A 1012 34.42 -11.86 8.38
CA ALA A 1012 34.42 -12.27 9.77
C ALA A 1012 33.45 -13.43 10.01
N ARG A 1013 33.70 -14.20 11.08
CA ARG A 1013 32.79 -15.25 11.58
C ARG A 1013 32.54 -15.00 13.06
N GLY A 1014 31.31 -15.18 13.49
CA GLY A 1014 30.93 -15.04 14.90
C GLY A 1014 29.85 -16.01 15.31
N THR A 1015 29.45 -15.94 16.57
CA THR A 1015 28.30 -16.67 17.12
C THR A 1015 27.38 -15.69 17.84
N THR A 1016 26.08 -15.92 17.78
CA THR A 1016 25.10 -15.06 18.44
C THR A 1016 25.45 -14.84 19.91
N GLY A 1017 25.36 -13.59 20.38
CA GLY A 1017 25.73 -13.18 21.74
C GLY A 1017 27.22 -12.84 21.93
N GLN A 1018 28.08 -13.05 20.92
CA GLN A 1018 29.48 -12.63 20.96
C GLN A 1018 29.80 -11.55 19.91
N PRO A 1019 30.44 -10.44 20.33
CA PRO A 1019 30.92 -9.43 19.41
C PRO A 1019 32.14 -9.92 18.62
N VAL A 1020 32.25 -9.49 17.37
CA VAL A 1020 33.40 -9.73 16.49
C VAL A 1020 33.90 -8.41 15.93
N ARG A 1021 35.22 -8.31 15.73
CA ARG A 1021 35.83 -7.16 15.04
C ARG A 1021 35.61 -7.32 13.55
N VAL A 1022 35.11 -6.27 12.91
CA VAL A 1022 34.88 -6.22 11.47
C VAL A 1022 35.52 -4.93 10.95
N PRO A 1023 36.20 -4.94 9.79
CA PRO A 1023 36.62 -3.71 9.15
C PRO A 1023 35.44 -2.74 8.96
N GLU A 1024 35.72 -1.44 8.91
CA GLU A 1024 34.70 -0.44 8.62
C GLU A 1024 34.18 -0.62 7.19
N GLY A 1025 32.86 -0.61 7.01
CA GLY A 1025 32.22 -0.81 5.73
C GLY A 1025 30.78 -1.28 5.85
N ILE A 1026 30.23 -1.75 4.73
CA ILE A 1026 28.86 -2.23 4.60
C ILE A 1026 28.87 -3.70 4.21
N TYR A 1027 28.20 -4.52 5.01
CA TYR A 1027 28.30 -5.98 4.94
C TYR A 1027 26.94 -6.67 4.87
N THR A 1028 26.97 -7.93 4.43
CA THR A 1028 25.86 -8.87 4.57
C THR A 1028 26.15 -9.83 5.71
N VAL A 1029 25.29 -9.89 6.72
CA VAL A 1029 25.40 -10.82 7.84
C VAL A 1029 24.47 -12.01 7.60
N VAL A 1030 25.04 -13.20 7.45
CA VAL A 1030 24.30 -14.45 7.23
C VAL A 1030 24.34 -15.28 8.50
N VAL A 1031 23.19 -15.40 9.18
CA VAL A 1031 23.01 -16.21 10.39
C VAL A 1031 22.56 -17.61 9.97
N GLN A 1032 23.31 -18.62 10.37
CA GLN A 1032 23.13 -20.00 9.92
C GLN A 1032 22.08 -20.74 10.77
N ALA A 1033 20.86 -20.22 10.79
CA ALA A 1033 19.70 -20.90 11.38
C ALA A 1033 19.11 -21.93 10.41
N ALA A 1034 18.13 -22.73 10.87
CA ALA A 1034 17.45 -23.75 10.06
C ALA A 1034 16.90 -23.20 8.73
N GLU A 1035 16.37 -21.97 8.77
CA GLU A 1035 16.23 -21.11 7.60
C GLU A 1035 17.29 -19.99 7.72
N PRO A 1036 18.26 -19.88 6.79
CA PRO A 1036 19.31 -18.87 6.88
C PRO A 1036 18.75 -17.44 6.91
N ILE A 1037 19.08 -16.67 7.94
CA ILE A 1037 18.66 -15.27 8.04
C ILE A 1037 19.75 -14.40 7.44
N THR A 1038 19.43 -13.67 6.36
CA THR A 1038 20.38 -12.79 5.67
C THR A 1038 20.03 -11.33 5.93
N VAL A 1039 20.92 -10.62 6.60
CA VAL A 1039 20.80 -9.18 6.90
C VAL A 1039 21.73 -8.42 5.95
N ARG A 1040 21.17 -7.65 5.03
CA ARG A 1040 21.94 -6.88 4.04
C ARG A 1040 22.19 -5.46 4.54
N HIS A 1041 23.19 -4.79 3.96
CA HIS A 1041 23.51 -3.39 4.22
C HIS A 1041 23.81 -3.06 5.70
N VAL A 1042 24.42 -3.99 6.43
CA VAL A 1042 24.85 -3.77 7.82
C VAL A 1042 26.08 -2.86 7.80
N ARG A 1043 25.89 -1.60 8.21
CA ARG A 1043 26.97 -0.63 8.36
C ARG A 1043 27.75 -0.88 9.64
N VAL A 1044 29.06 -1.02 9.52
CA VAL A 1044 30.02 -1.07 10.63
C VAL A 1044 30.89 0.17 10.50
N SER A 1045 30.82 1.07 11.47
CA SER A 1045 31.63 2.30 11.50
C SER A 1045 32.87 2.10 12.38
N SER A 1046 33.96 2.81 12.08
CA SER A 1046 35.20 2.73 12.86
C SER A 1046 34.96 3.05 14.33
N GLN A 1047 35.56 2.26 15.24
CA GLN A 1047 35.47 2.39 16.70
C GLN A 1047 34.05 2.32 17.28
N ALA A 1048 33.04 2.04 16.47
CA ALA A 1048 31.66 1.96 16.91
C ALA A 1048 31.19 0.51 17.10
N PHE A 1049 30.05 0.37 17.78
CA PHE A 1049 29.41 -0.92 18.01
C PHE A 1049 28.12 -1.00 17.20
N THR A 1050 28.07 -1.94 16.25
CA THR A 1050 26.88 -2.31 15.49
C THR A 1050 26.31 -3.60 16.06
N LYS A 1051 25.01 -3.60 16.35
CA LYS A 1051 24.29 -4.76 16.88
C LYS A 1051 23.20 -5.18 15.89
N VAL A 1052 23.25 -6.42 15.44
CA VAL A 1052 22.17 -7.03 14.66
C VAL A 1052 21.29 -7.78 15.64
N LEU A 1053 20.12 -7.23 15.93
CA LEU A 1053 19.11 -7.83 16.77
C LEU A 1053 18.21 -8.74 15.94
N LEU A 1054 18.16 -10.02 16.30
CA LEU A 1054 17.20 -10.97 15.78
C LEU A 1054 16.04 -11.08 16.76
N HIS A 1055 14.83 -10.77 16.28
CA HIS A 1055 13.60 -10.88 17.05
C HIS A 1055 12.73 -11.96 16.43
N LYS A 1056 12.37 -13.01 17.17
CA LYS A 1056 11.29 -13.89 16.70
C LYS A 1056 9.97 -13.24 17.06
N GLU A 1057 9.15 -12.98 16.06
CA GLU A 1057 7.76 -12.61 16.24
C GLU A 1057 6.93 -13.68 15.52
N GLY A 1058 6.34 -14.61 16.28
CA GLY A 1058 5.64 -15.77 15.71
C GLY A 1058 6.57 -16.72 14.93
N ALA A 1059 6.25 -17.00 13.66
CA ALA A 1059 7.05 -17.81 12.75
C ALA A 1059 8.10 -17.01 11.95
N ARG A 1060 8.12 -15.67 12.08
CA ARG A 1060 9.05 -14.81 11.35
C ARG A 1060 10.17 -14.32 12.26
N VAL A 1061 11.36 -14.17 11.69
CA VAL A 1061 12.49 -13.52 12.36
C VAL A 1061 12.60 -12.09 11.84
N GLY A 1062 12.14 -11.14 12.64
CA GLY A 1062 12.43 -9.72 12.45
C GLY A 1062 13.90 -9.44 12.71
N VAL A 1063 14.46 -8.49 11.97
CA VAL A 1063 15.85 -8.06 12.12
C VAL A 1063 15.87 -6.56 12.33
N GLN A 1064 16.53 -6.12 13.39
CA GLN A 1064 16.82 -4.71 13.64
C GLN A 1064 18.33 -4.54 13.70
N VAL A 1065 18.87 -3.53 13.02
CA VAL A 1065 20.28 -3.17 13.13
C VAL A 1065 20.35 -1.91 13.98
N VAL A 1066 20.99 -2.00 15.13
CA VAL A 1066 21.20 -0.88 16.07
C VAL A 1066 22.68 -0.52 16.00
N GLY A 1067 23.00 0.66 15.51
CA GLY A 1067 24.35 1.14 15.35
C GLY A 1067 24.37 2.65 15.11
N PRO A 1068 25.56 3.26 15.04
CA PRO A 1068 25.73 4.68 14.76
C PRO A 1068 25.22 5.11 13.37
#